data_AF-H8II98-F1
#
_entry.id   AF-H8II98-F1
#
_cell.length_a   1.000
_cell.length_b   1.000
_cell.length_c   1.000
_cell.angle_alpha   90.00
_cell.angle_beta   90.00
_cell.angle_gamma   90.00
#
_symmetry.space_group_name_H-M   'P 1'
#
loop_
_entity.id
_entity.type
_entity.pdbx_description
1 polymer ?
#
loop_
_entity_poly.entity_id
_entity_poly.type
_entity_poly.pdbx_seq_one_letter_code
_entity_poly.pdbx_strand_id
1 'polypeptide(L)'
;MMRLSRSLRKYRWLVFTGWLLALVPAVYLALTQSGNLTGGGFDVAGSQSLAVHDQLEELYHDQGGSSLALVAAPRADATYQDMNEAVAQLRRLTAEVPGTSEIPNPTQRPPQPDRPYVLSVRLDSRNTSDVAKKLRTKVGIKGDQPGQTANGRVRLYVIGQGALSAAAAANTKHDIAAAERWNLPVILIVLLAVFGSLAAAAIPLALGVCTVVVTMGLVYLLSAYTTMSVFVTSTVSMFGIALAVDYSLFILMRFREELRSGRQPREAVDAAMATSGLAVVLSGATVVASLTGIYVINTPALKSMATGAILAVAVAMLTSTTLTPAALATFGRAAAKRSGFLHWSRRPESTQSRFWNRWIGWVMRRPWMSALAASLVLLVMAAPAASMVLGNSLLRQFDSSHEIRAGVGAAAQALGPGALGPIRVLINFPEGGAASPEHSHTVGAVRQRMTQAPNIVSVSPPQYAEDNGSALLSAVLSVDPEDMRARETVGWMRGELPKVPQLGTARVDVGGPTALIKDFDDQVSATEPLVLGFVALIAFVMLLVSVHSVFLALKGVLMTLLSVAAAYGSLVMVFQWGWLKDLGFAQISSIDSTVPPLVLAMTFGLSMDYEIFLLTRIRERFLHSGNTRDAVAYGVSTSARTITSAALIMIAVFVGFAFAGMPLVAEIGVACAVAIAVDATVVRLVMVPALMAMFAQWNWWLPPWLSRVLPSVDFDRPLPEVDLGDVVVIPDDISALVAPSADLRMVLKSAAKLKHLAPDAICVTDPLAFSGCGRSGGQASSGPDEERTRGLGPGQIPHQVALGEEKVAVGVTAGDRKTATNGHANGSSGPKKLVGGLAARNGIAKAISGSDRPVHPVTLWRGRLSVAIDALETDPDAAPAGATDRPRYARRSPVETTHVQLPTGDRLLVPTGAETLRLKGYLIMCRNSRRDYADFADMVDAMEPETAAVVLAGMDRYYCCESSRRQCIATQLVRRLADPDPCDYPEDQGSEADANSDWEGIRERCLSVAVAMLEEAR
;
A
#
# COMPACT_ATOMS: atom_id res chain seq x y z
N MET A 1 3.02 -0.22 18.37
CA MET A 1 1.82 -0.65 17.61
C MET A 1 1.03 -1.82 18.23
N MET A 2 1.63 -2.90 18.73
CA MET A 2 0.84 -4.04 19.27
C MET A 2 -0.11 -3.68 20.44
N ARG A 3 0.29 -2.77 21.33
CA ARG A 3 -0.58 -2.27 22.41
C ARG A 3 -1.80 -1.52 21.86
N LEU A 4 -1.60 -0.68 20.84
CA LEU A 4 -2.65 0.05 20.14
C LEU A 4 -3.65 -0.92 19.50
N SER A 5 -3.17 -1.93 18.76
CA SER A 5 -4.02 -2.97 18.15
C SER A 5 -4.85 -3.73 19.19
N ARG A 6 -4.24 -4.12 20.33
CA ARG A 6 -4.96 -4.76 21.45
C ARG A 6 -6.09 -3.88 21.99
N SER A 7 -5.81 -2.61 22.25
CA SER A 7 -6.82 -1.66 22.76
C SER A 7 -7.94 -1.41 21.74
N LEU A 8 -7.60 -1.16 20.47
CA LEU A 8 -8.57 -0.90 19.40
C LEU A 8 -9.54 -2.08 19.20
N ARG A 9 -9.07 -3.32 19.32
CA ARG A 9 -9.93 -4.51 19.22
C ARG A 9 -10.85 -4.68 20.42
N LYS A 10 -10.35 -4.41 21.64
CA LYS A 10 -11.17 -4.47 22.87
C LYS A 10 -12.31 -3.46 22.79
N TYR A 11 -12.02 -2.27 22.29
CA TYR A 11 -12.96 -1.15 22.17
C TYR A 11 -13.46 -0.93 20.73
N ARG A 12 -13.54 -1.99 19.91
CA ARG A 12 -13.84 -1.86 18.47
C ARG A 12 -15.12 -1.11 18.16
N TRP A 13 -16.16 -1.28 18.99
CA TRP A 13 -17.41 -0.57 18.85
C TRP A 13 -17.28 0.93 19.14
N LEU A 14 -16.42 1.33 20.10
CA LEU A 14 -16.11 2.75 20.31
C LEU A 14 -15.38 3.35 19.11
N VAL A 15 -14.50 2.59 18.44
CA VAL A 15 -13.82 3.04 17.22
C VAL A 15 -14.83 3.25 16.10
N PHE A 16 -15.73 2.28 15.87
CA PHE A 16 -16.80 2.44 14.88
C PHE A 16 -17.72 3.61 15.21
N THR A 17 -18.14 3.77 16.47
CA THR A 17 -18.98 4.90 16.89
C THR A 17 -18.25 6.23 16.72
N GLY A 18 -16.96 6.31 17.04
CA GLY A 18 -16.16 7.52 16.84
C GLY A 18 -16.06 7.92 15.37
N TRP A 19 -15.78 6.97 14.49
CA TRP A 19 -15.76 7.22 13.04
C TRP A 19 -17.14 7.53 12.47
N LEU A 20 -18.19 6.87 12.97
CA LEU A 20 -19.56 7.19 12.59
C LEU A 20 -19.94 8.62 13.01
N LEU A 21 -19.55 9.03 14.22
CA LEU A 21 -19.78 10.38 14.74
C LEU A 21 -18.96 11.44 14.01
N ALA A 22 -17.81 11.09 13.43
CA ALA A 22 -17.10 11.96 12.50
C ALA A 22 -17.77 11.99 11.11
N LEU A 23 -18.24 10.85 10.62
CA LEU A 23 -18.78 10.70 9.27
C LEU A 23 -20.15 11.36 9.09
N VAL A 24 -21.06 11.23 10.04
CA VAL A 24 -22.42 11.84 9.96
C VAL A 24 -22.37 13.36 9.76
N PRO A 25 -21.68 14.15 10.60
CA PRO A 25 -21.53 15.58 10.36
C PRO A 25 -20.69 15.87 9.12
N ALA A 26 -19.66 15.07 8.83
CA ALA A 26 -18.85 15.27 7.62
C ALA A 26 -19.68 15.14 6.33
N VAL A 27 -20.64 14.21 6.26
CA VAL A 27 -21.57 14.09 5.12
C VAL A 27 -22.43 15.35 5.00
N TYR A 28 -22.98 15.85 6.10
CA TYR A 28 -23.78 17.09 6.09
C TYR A 28 -22.95 18.31 5.64
N LEU A 29 -21.72 18.43 6.14
CA LEU A 29 -20.79 19.51 5.80
C LEU A 29 -20.31 19.41 4.35
N ALA A 30 -20.00 18.21 3.86
CA ALA A 30 -19.61 17.97 2.47
C ALA A 30 -20.74 18.32 1.48
N LEU A 31 -22.00 18.05 1.84
CA LEU A 31 -23.16 18.43 1.02
C LEU A 31 -23.40 19.95 0.96
N THR A 32 -22.99 20.69 2.00
CA THR A 32 -23.17 22.14 2.12
C THR A 32 -21.97 22.96 1.61
N GLN A 33 -20.89 22.30 1.20
CA GLN A 33 -19.55 22.87 0.93
C GLN A 33 -19.46 23.96 -0.16
N SER A 34 -20.49 24.15 -0.98
CA SER A 34 -20.41 24.96 -2.20
C SER A 34 -20.33 26.49 -2.02
N GLY A 35 -20.38 27.00 -0.78
CA GLY A 35 -20.44 28.46 -0.51
C GLY A 35 -19.11 29.15 -0.19
N ASN A 36 -18.15 28.45 0.43
CA ASN A 36 -16.96 29.08 1.03
C ASN A 36 -15.65 28.85 0.26
N LEU A 37 -15.67 28.04 -0.80
CA LEU A 37 -14.49 27.81 -1.63
C LEU A 37 -14.35 28.92 -2.67
N THR A 38 -13.14 29.47 -2.77
CA THR A 38 -12.81 30.52 -3.73
C THR A 38 -12.21 29.90 -5.00
N GLY A 39 -12.54 30.44 -6.17
CA GLY A 39 -11.92 30.01 -7.43
C GLY A 39 -10.55 30.67 -7.70
N GLY A 40 -10.04 31.46 -6.75
CA GLY A 40 -8.79 32.22 -6.86
C GLY A 40 -7.66 31.64 -6.01
N GLY A 41 -6.73 32.51 -5.62
CA GLY A 41 -5.54 32.18 -4.84
C GLY A 41 -4.23 32.12 -5.62
N PHE A 42 -4.21 32.67 -6.83
CA PHE A 42 -3.02 32.77 -7.69
C PHE A 42 -2.24 34.06 -7.48
N ASP A 43 -2.61 34.84 -6.47
CA ASP A 43 -1.89 36.02 -6.03
C ASP A 43 -0.57 35.66 -5.34
N VAL A 44 0.43 36.51 -5.55
CA VAL A 44 1.76 36.38 -4.95
C VAL A 44 1.97 37.55 -4.00
N ALA A 45 2.14 37.25 -2.71
CA ALA A 45 2.38 38.25 -1.69
C ALA A 45 3.64 39.07 -1.99
N GLY A 46 3.53 40.39 -1.98
CA GLY A 46 4.64 41.31 -2.28
C GLY A 46 4.94 41.47 -3.77
N SER A 47 4.16 40.87 -4.67
CA SER A 47 4.31 41.06 -6.12
C SER A 47 3.82 42.45 -6.57
N GLN A 48 4.37 42.91 -7.68
CA GLN A 48 3.99 44.18 -8.29
C GLN A 48 2.54 44.18 -8.76
N SER A 49 2.08 43.07 -9.33
CA SER A 49 0.70 42.96 -9.82
C SER A 49 -0.33 42.98 -8.70
N LEU A 50 -0.03 42.37 -7.55
CA LEU A 50 -0.89 42.43 -6.37
C LEU A 50 -0.94 43.84 -5.78
N ALA A 51 0.21 44.52 -5.67
CA ALA A 51 0.23 45.91 -5.20
C ALA A 51 -0.60 46.85 -6.09
N VAL A 52 -0.51 46.68 -7.42
CA VAL A 52 -1.36 47.42 -8.37
C VAL A 52 -2.83 47.05 -8.18
N HIS A 53 -3.15 45.77 -7.98
CA HIS A 53 -4.52 45.32 -7.73
C HIS A 53 -5.12 45.95 -6.47
N ASP A 54 -4.40 45.92 -5.35
CA ASP A 54 -4.84 46.50 -4.07
C ASP A 54 -5.04 48.02 -4.18
N GLN A 55 -4.10 48.73 -4.84
CA GLN A 55 -4.21 50.18 -5.04
C GLN A 55 -5.36 50.56 -5.97
N LEU A 56 -5.69 49.72 -6.95
CA LEU A 56 -6.85 49.93 -7.82
C LEU A 56 -8.16 49.78 -7.05
N GLU A 57 -8.26 48.83 -6.13
CA GLU A 57 -9.43 48.66 -5.28
C GLU A 57 -9.61 49.83 -4.30
N GLU A 58 -8.50 50.38 -3.77
CA GLU A 58 -8.54 51.45 -2.76
C GLU A 58 -8.72 52.87 -3.36
N LEU A 59 -7.98 53.19 -4.44
CA LEU A 59 -7.86 54.56 -4.96
C LEU A 59 -8.67 54.84 -6.23
N TYR A 60 -9.15 53.79 -6.90
CA TYR A 60 -9.86 53.89 -8.19
C TYR A 60 -11.21 53.17 -8.14
N HIS A 61 -12.16 53.64 -7.33
CA HIS A 61 -13.46 53.00 -7.14
C HIS A 61 -14.22 52.71 -8.45
N ASP A 62 -14.05 53.55 -9.48
CA ASP A 62 -14.68 53.35 -10.80
C ASP A 62 -14.02 52.26 -11.67
N GLN A 63 -12.80 51.82 -11.34
CA GLN A 63 -12.00 50.85 -12.11
C GLN A 63 -11.57 49.61 -11.31
N GLY A 64 -11.57 49.70 -9.98
CA GLY A 64 -11.18 48.65 -9.03
C GLY A 64 -12.28 47.65 -8.71
N GLY A 65 -13.55 48.00 -8.96
CA GLY A 65 -14.67 47.09 -8.73
C GLY A 65 -14.60 45.81 -9.57
N SER A 66 -14.86 44.67 -8.95
CA SER A 66 -15.06 43.39 -9.65
C SER A 66 -16.17 43.53 -10.70
N SER A 67 -15.80 43.59 -11.98
CA SER A 67 -16.79 43.68 -13.06
C SER A 67 -17.18 42.28 -13.58
N LEU A 68 -18.49 42.05 -13.67
CA LEU A 68 -19.05 40.98 -14.48
C LEU A 68 -19.40 41.53 -15.85
N ALA A 69 -19.32 40.71 -16.88
CA ALA A 69 -19.84 41.09 -18.19
C ALA A 69 -20.86 40.05 -18.65
N LEU A 70 -21.98 40.52 -19.17
CA LEU A 70 -22.99 39.67 -19.82
C LEU A 70 -22.84 39.81 -21.33
N VAL A 71 -22.80 38.70 -22.04
CA VAL A 71 -22.57 38.70 -23.49
C VAL A 71 -23.79 38.13 -24.19
N ALA A 72 -24.33 38.88 -25.15
CA ALA A 72 -25.33 38.39 -26.09
C ALA A 72 -24.63 38.07 -27.41
N ALA A 73 -24.60 36.78 -27.79
CA ALA A 73 -24.02 36.34 -29.06
C ALA A 73 -25.13 35.88 -30.02
N PRO A 74 -25.26 36.50 -31.20
CA PRO A 74 -26.24 36.09 -32.20
C PRO A 74 -25.86 34.75 -32.84
N ARG A 75 -26.86 33.93 -33.18
CA ARG A 75 -26.70 32.87 -34.19
C ARG A 75 -26.86 33.46 -35.60
N ALA A 76 -26.48 32.68 -36.61
CA ALA A 76 -26.55 33.10 -38.02
C ALA A 76 -27.96 33.48 -38.50
N ASP A 77 -29.01 33.03 -37.80
CA ASP A 77 -30.42 33.30 -38.07
C ASP A 77 -31.02 34.43 -37.20
N ALA A 78 -30.22 35.10 -36.37
CA ALA A 78 -30.70 36.15 -35.48
C ALA A 78 -31.02 37.45 -36.24
N THR A 79 -32.15 38.07 -35.93
CA THR A 79 -32.56 39.37 -36.48
C THR A 79 -32.10 40.52 -35.56
N TYR A 80 -32.06 41.75 -36.09
CA TYR A 80 -31.79 42.96 -35.30
C TYR A 80 -32.74 43.11 -34.09
N GLN A 81 -34.02 42.75 -34.25
CA GLN A 81 -35.00 42.73 -33.15
C GLN A 81 -34.63 41.71 -32.08
N ASP A 82 -34.26 40.48 -32.47
CA ASP A 82 -33.84 39.43 -31.54
C ASP A 82 -32.64 39.89 -30.67
N MET A 83 -31.68 40.60 -31.27
CA MET A 83 -30.52 41.15 -30.54
C MET A 83 -30.90 42.28 -29.58
N ASN A 84 -31.78 43.20 -29.99
CA ASN A 84 -32.24 44.27 -29.09
C ASN A 84 -33.06 43.73 -27.93
N GLU A 85 -33.92 42.75 -28.17
CA GLU A 85 -34.68 42.06 -27.11
C GLU A 85 -33.76 41.33 -26.16
N ALA A 86 -32.73 40.64 -26.67
CA ALA A 86 -31.72 39.97 -25.85
C ALA A 86 -30.97 40.95 -24.93
N VAL A 87 -30.50 42.08 -25.47
CA VAL A 87 -29.80 43.10 -24.66
C VAL A 87 -30.74 43.76 -23.65
N ALA A 88 -31.98 44.05 -24.04
CA ALA A 88 -33.01 44.57 -23.13
C ALA A 88 -33.33 43.56 -22.01
N GLN A 89 -33.38 42.27 -22.32
CA GLN A 89 -33.55 41.20 -21.34
C GLN A 89 -32.35 41.17 -20.36
N LEU A 90 -31.11 41.21 -20.85
CA LEU A 90 -29.93 41.25 -19.98
C LEU A 90 -29.92 42.46 -19.04
N ARG A 91 -30.30 43.64 -19.53
CA ARG A 91 -30.45 44.84 -18.69
C ARG A 91 -31.50 44.69 -17.61
N ARG A 92 -32.67 44.11 -17.94
CA ARG A 92 -33.72 43.82 -16.94
C ARG A 92 -33.23 42.84 -15.88
N LEU A 93 -32.61 41.73 -16.31
CA LEU A 93 -32.08 40.71 -15.39
C LEU A 93 -31.01 41.28 -14.45
N THR A 94 -30.18 42.21 -14.96
CA THR A 94 -29.18 42.92 -14.16
C THR A 94 -29.88 43.83 -13.14
N ALA A 95 -30.82 44.68 -13.58
CA ALA A 95 -31.54 45.61 -12.70
C ALA A 95 -32.33 44.92 -11.56
N GLU A 96 -32.79 43.68 -11.74
CA GLU A 96 -33.45 42.90 -10.69
C GLU A 96 -32.50 42.37 -9.61
N VAL A 97 -31.18 42.38 -9.84
CA VAL A 97 -30.19 41.86 -8.89
C VAL A 97 -29.63 43.04 -8.09
N PRO A 98 -29.90 43.11 -6.77
CA PRO A 98 -29.45 44.22 -5.94
C PRO A 98 -27.91 44.28 -5.90
N GLY A 99 -27.36 45.51 -5.96
CA GLY A 99 -25.92 45.77 -5.94
C GLY A 99 -25.22 45.59 -7.30
N THR A 100 -25.96 45.69 -8.41
CA THR A 100 -25.39 45.71 -9.76
C THR A 100 -25.67 47.06 -10.43
N SER A 101 -24.66 47.62 -11.10
CA SER A 101 -24.81 48.84 -11.92
C SER A 101 -24.20 48.64 -13.31
N GLU A 102 -24.87 49.10 -14.37
CA GLU A 102 -24.31 49.03 -15.73
C GLU A 102 -23.17 50.04 -15.88
N ILE A 103 -22.05 49.61 -16.44
CA ILE A 103 -20.95 50.49 -16.86
C ILE A 103 -21.13 50.75 -18.36
N PRO A 104 -21.56 51.96 -18.77
CA PRO A 104 -21.70 52.28 -20.17
C PRO A 104 -20.33 52.25 -20.86
N ASN A 105 -20.22 51.51 -21.97
CA ASN A 105 -19.05 51.60 -22.83
C ASN A 105 -19.38 52.47 -24.06
N PRO A 106 -19.04 53.77 -24.06
CA PRO A 106 -19.38 54.68 -25.15
C PRO A 106 -18.66 54.35 -26.47
N THR A 107 -17.58 53.57 -26.41
CA THR A 107 -16.82 53.16 -27.59
C THR A 107 -17.39 51.93 -28.28
N GLN A 108 -18.30 51.20 -27.61
CA GLN A 108 -18.93 50.02 -28.15
C GLN A 108 -20.05 50.40 -29.13
N ARG A 109 -20.08 49.74 -30.29
CA ARG A 109 -21.12 50.01 -31.29
C ARG A 109 -22.47 49.42 -30.82
N PRO A 110 -23.60 49.96 -31.31
CA PRO A 110 -24.93 49.44 -30.99
C PRO A 110 -25.09 47.94 -31.33
N PRO A 111 -25.99 47.22 -30.64
CA PRO A 111 -26.23 45.80 -30.88
C PRO A 111 -26.69 45.54 -32.31
N GLN A 112 -26.05 44.60 -32.98
CA GLN A 112 -26.34 44.19 -34.36
C GLN A 112 -26.23 42.66 -34.48
N PRO A 113 -26.92 42.02 -35.44
CA PRO A 113 -26.91 40.56 -35.59
C PRO A 113 -25.59 40.01 -36.15
N ASP A 114 -24.70 40.88 -36.65
CA ASP A 114 -23.40 40.51 -37.22
C ASP A 114 -22.32 40.24 -36.17
N ARG A 115 -22.54 40.64 -34.91
CA ARG A 115 -21.53 40.55 -33.85
C ARG A 115 -22.12 40.41 -32.45
N PRO A 116 -21.35 39.89 -31.49
CA PRO A 116 -21.78 39.86 -30.09
C PRO A 116 -21.84 41.26 -29.47
N TYR A 117 -22.69 41.42 -28.46
CA TYR A 117 -22.79 42.62 -27.63
C TYR A 117 -22.43 42.28 -26.19
N VAL A 118 -21.67 43.16 -25.53
CA VAL A 118 -21.16 42.98 -24.17
C VAL A 118 -21.72 44.06 -23.28
N LEU A 119 -22.40 43.64 -22.21
CA LEU A 119 -22.93 44.50 -21.16
C LEU A 119 -22.00 44.39 -19.95
N SER A 120 -21.21 45.42 -19.68
CA SER A 120 -20.34 45.45 -18.51
C SER A 120 -21.14 45.88 -17.27
N VAL A 121 -21.03 45.12 -16.19
CA VAL A 121 -21.77 45.29 -14.95
C VAL A 121 -20.77 45.41 -13.81
N ARG A 122 -20.90 46.48 -13.03
CA ARG A 122 -20.20 46.68 -11.76
C ARG A 122 -20.98 46.01 -10.64
N LEU A 123 -20.25 45.45 -9.69
CA LEU A 123 -20.79 44.91 -8.45
C LEU A 123 -20.41 45.82 -7.29
N ASP A 124 -21.39 46.25 -6.50
CA ASP A 124 -21.17 47.06 -5.29
C ASP A 124 -20.85 46.17 -4.06
N SER A 125 -21.11 44.85 -4.15
CA SER A 125 -20.94 43.90 -3.05
C SER A 125 -19.62 43.15 -3.13
N ARG A 126 -18.96 42.95 -1.98
CA ARG A 126 -17.76 42.11 -1.85
C ARG A 126 -18.00 40.62 -2.18
N ASN A 127 -19.26 40.14 -2.18
CA ASN A 127 -19.61 38.75 -2.52
C ASN A 127 -19.87 38.56 -4.03
N THR A 128 -18.82 38.75 -4.84
CA THR A 128 -18.85 38.69 -6.30
C THR A 128 -19.31 37.33 -6.87
N SER A 129 -18.96 36.22 -6.23
CA SER A 129 -19.28 34.86 -6.68
C SER A 129 -20.78 34.51 -6.53
N ASP A 130 -21.41 34.92 -5.43
CA ASP A 130 -22.84 34.69 -5.17
C ASP A 130 -23.72 35.44 -6.16
N VAL A 131 -23.36 36.70 -6.43
CA VAL A 131 -24.06 37.53 -7.42
C VAL A 131 -23.90 36.94 -8.82
N ALA A 132 -22.69 36.51 -9.18
CA ALA A 132 -22.45 35.83 -10.45
C ALA A 132 -23.26 34.53 -10.57
N LYS A 133 -23.36 33.72 -9.51
CA LYS A 133 -24.16 32.48 -9.48
C LYS A 133 -25.66 32.76 -9.67
N LYS A 134 -26.18 33.79 -9.00
CA LYS A 134 -27.58 34.25 -9.16
C LYS A 134 -27.84 34.73 -10.58
N LEU A 135 -26.94 35.54 -11.15
CA LEU A 135 -27.03 36.02 -12.53
C LEU A 135 -26.97 34.88 -13.54
N ARG A 136 -26.03 33.93 -13.40
CA ARG A 136 -25.95 32.73 -14.25
C ARG A 136 -27.26 31.94 -14.25
N THR A 137 -27.84 31.74 -13.07
CA THR A 137 -29.13 31.04 -12.92
C THR A 137 -30.27 31.81 -13.57
N LYS A 138 -30.35 33.13 -13.36
CA LYS A 138 -31.38 34.00 -13.96
C LYS A 138 -31.28 34.13 -15.49
N VAL A 139 -30.06 34.13 -16.02
CA VAL A 139 -29.80 34.12 -17.48
C VAL A 139 -30.16 32.78 -18.12
N GLY A 140 -30.45 31.75 -17.33
CA GLY A 140 -30.87 30.43 -17.80
C GLY A 140 -29.72 29.51 -18.15
N ILE A 141 -28.50 29.79 -17.67
CA ILE A 141 -27.33 28.91 -17.84
C ILE A 141 -27.55 27.66 -16.99
N LYS A 142 -27.54 26.47 -17.62
CA LYS A 142 -27.71 25.17 -16.97
C LYS A 142 -26.49 24.31 -17.22
N GLY A 143 -25.66 24.11 -16.19
CA GLY A 143 -24.36 23.45 -16.34
C GLY A 143 -23.50 24.17 -17.38
N ASP A 144 -23.08 23.43 -18.39
CA ASP A 144 -22.17 23.89 -19.46
C ASP A 144 -22.91 24.55 -20.64
N GLN A 145 -24.24 24.60 -20.60
CA GLN A 145 -25.05 25.15 -21.67
C GLN A 145 -25.32 26.64 -21.46
N PRO A 146 -25.13 27.47 -22.50
CA PRO A 146 -25.42 28.90 -22.40
C PRO A 146 -26.91 29.16 -22.23
N GLY A 147 -27.23 30.30 -21.63
CA GLY A 147 -28.59 30.82 -21.63
C GLY A 147 -29.03 31.10 -23.06
N GLN A 148 -30.34 31.04 -23.31
CA GLN A 148 -30.91 31.32 -24.62
C GLN A 148 -32.14 32.22 -24.44
N THR A 149 -32.38 33.09 -25.42
CA THR A 149 -33.65 33.81 -25.51
C THR A 149 -34.81 32.85 -25.78
N ALA A 150 -36.05 33.28 -25.53
CA ALA A 150 -37.24 32.45 -25.75
C ALA A 150 -37.32 31.86 -27.18
N ASN A 151 -36.73 32.56 -28.16
CA ASN A 151 -36.70 32.16 -29.57
C ASN A 151 -35.49 31.27 -29.92
N GLY A 152 -34.53 31.06 -29.00
CA GLY A 152 -33.32 30.23 -29.21
C GLY A 152 -32.27 30.80 -30.19
N ARG A 153 -32.49 32.02 -30.71
CA ARG A 153 -31.67 32.67 -31.73
C ARG A 153 -30.46 33.43 -31.19
N VAL A 154 -30.53 33.87 -29.93
CA VAL A 154 -29.42 34.58 -29.27
C VAL A 154 -28.99 33.80 -28.04
N ARG A 155 -27.69 33.55 -27.93
CA ARG A 155 -27.08 32.89 -26.77
C ARG A 155 -26.60 33.95 -25.78
N LEU A 156 -26.86 33.70 -24.51
CA LEU A 156 -26.55 34.59 -23.41
C LEU A 156 -25.48 33.95 -22.52
N TYR A 157 -24.43 34.71 -22.24
CA TYR A 157 -23.30 34.27 -21.43
C TYR A 157 -23.08 35.24 -20.26
N VAL A 158 -22.54 34.72 -19.17
CA VAL A 158 -22.05 35.53 -18.04
C VAL A 158 -20.57 35.22 -17.90
N ILE A 159 -19.73 36.24 -18.05
CA ILE A 159 -18.28 36.19 -17.97
C ILE A 159 -17.76 37.14 -16.89
N GLY A 160 -16.46 37.04 -16.59
CA GLY A 160 -15.81 37.77 -15.51
C GLY A 160 -15.36 36.84 -14.38
N GLN A 161 -14.50 37.33 -13.49
CA GLN A 161 -13.82 36.50 -12.48
C GLN A 161 -14.80 35.79 -11.52
N GLY A 162 -15.89 36.46 -11.13
CA GLY A 162 -16.95 35.84 -10.32
C GLY A 162 -17.69 34.70 -11.04
N ALA A 163 -17.95 34.85 -12.34
CA ALA A 163 -18.63 33.82 -13.13
C ALA A 163 -17.71 32.64 -13.44
N LEU A 164 -16.43 32.93 -13.70
CA LEU A 164 -15.37 31.96 -13.93
C LEU A 164 -15.16 31.08 -12.70
N SER A 165 -15.00 31.69 -11.51
CA SER A 165 -14.88 30.96 -10.24
C SER A 165 -16.13 30.14 -9.89
N ALA A 166 -17.32 30.70 -10.10
CA ALA A 166 -18.58 29.99 -9.86
C ALA A 166 -18.73 28.74 -10.75
N ALA A 167 -18.30 28.82 -12.02
CA ALA A 167 -18.32 27.66 -12.90
C ALA A 167 -17.20 26.68 -12.62
N ALA A 168 -16.00 27.14 -12.25
CA ALA A 168 -14.92 26.25 -11.84
C ALA A 168 -15.37 25.37 -10.66
N ALA A 169 -16.09 25.94 -9.69
CA ALA A 169 -16.69 25.19 -8.58
C ALA A 169 -17.80 24.22 -8.99
N ALA A 170 -18.63 24.61 -9.97
CA ALA A 170 -19.66 23.72 -10.49
C ALA A 170 -19.06 22.55 -11.29
N ASN A 171 -18.08 22.83 -12.15
CA ASN A 171 -17.43 21.84 -13.01
C ASN A 171 -16.60 20.87 -12.18
N THR A 172 -15.81 21.37 -11.22
CA THR A 172 -15.04 20.54 -10.28
C THR A 172 -15.94 19.52 -9.56
N LYS A 173 -17.15 19.93 -9.13
CA LYS A 173 -18.10 19.01 -8.49
C LYS A 173 -18.62 17.94 -9.45
N HIS A 174 -18.91 18.31 -10.70
CA HIS A 174 -19.37 17.36 -11.71
C HIS A 174 -18.28 16.35 -12.06
N ASP A 175 -17.06 16.83 -12.26
CA ASP A 175 -15.90 16.02 -12.66
C ASP A 175 -15.45 15.08 -11.55
N ILE A 176 -15.46 15.51 -10.28
CA ILE A 176 -15.22 14.60 -9.14
C ILE A 176 -16.28 13.48 -9.12
N ALA A 177 -17.55 13.82 -9.28
CA ALA A 177 -18.62 12.82 -9.27
C ALA A 177 -18.52 11.85 -10.46
N ALA A 178 -18.15 12.34 -11.64
CA ALA A 178 -17.91 11.52 -12.82
C ALA A 178 -16.69 10.61 -12.63
N ALA A 179 -15.59 11.15 -12.10
CA ALA A 179 -14.38 10.41 -11.78
C ALA A 179 -14.68 9.28 -10.80
N GLU A 180 -15.35 9.56 -9.68
CA GLU A 180 -15.69 8.56 -8.67
C GLU A 180 -16.61 7.47 -9.24
N ARG A 181 -17.58 7.84 -10.09
CA ARG A 181 -18.48 6.87 -10.74
C ARG A 181 -17.73 5.86 -11.61
N TRP A 182 -16.70 6.28 -12.33
CA TRP A 182 -15.92 5.38 -13.19
C TRP A 182 -14.75 4.71 -12.45
N ASN A 183 -14.13 5.40 -11.49
CA ASN A 183 -12.96 4.92 -10.79
C ASN A 183 -13.31 3.86 -9.74
N LEU A 184 -14.42 4.01 -9.00
CA LEU A 184 -14.82 3.04 -7.97
C LEU A 184 -15.04 1.62 -8.53
N PRO A 185 -15.72 1.40 -9.68
CA PRO A 185 -15.80 0.09 -10.32
C PRO A 185 -14.44 -0.46 -10.75
N VAL A 186 -13.57 0.37 -11.33
CA VAL A 186 -12.24 -0.05 -11.78
C VAL A 186 -11.39 -0.50 -10.58
N ILE A 187 -11.36 0.31 -9.52
CA ILE A 187 -10.68 -0.04 -8.26
C ILE A 187 -11.24 -1.35 -7.70
N LEU A 188 -12.57 -1.50 -7.67
CA LEU A 188 -13.23 -2.72 -7.19
C LEU A 188 -12.83 -3.95 -8.02
N ILE A 189 -12.75 -3.84 -9.35
CA ILE A 189 -12.33 -4.93 -10.24
C ILE A 189 -10.88 -5.32 -9.96
N VAL A 190 -9.97 -4.35 -9.83
CA VAL A 190 -8.56 -4.63 -9.54
C VAL A 190 -8.42 -5.25 -8.15
N LEU A 191 -9.09 -4.71 -7.13
CA LEU A 191 -9.12 -5.29 -5.78
C LEU A 191 -9.68 -6.72 -5.79
N LEU A 192 -10.75 -6.96 -6.55
CA LEU A 192 -11.34 -8.29 -6.70
C LEU A 192 -10.36 -9.27 -7.37
N ALA A 193 -9.60 -8.82 -8.38
CA ALA A 193 -8.57 -9.62 -9.03
C ALA A 193 -7.41 -9.96 -8.07
N VAL A 194 -7.00 -9.01 -7.22
CA VAL A 194 -5.92 -9.21 -6.23
C VAL A 194 -6.35 -10.15 -5.09
N PHE A 195 -7.54 -9.93 -4.52
CA PHE A 195 -7.97 -10.68 -3.33
C PHE A 195 -8.73 -11.98 -3.64
N GLY A 196 -9.46 -12.02 -4.77
CA GLY A 196 -10.36 -13.13 -5.12
C GLY A 196 -11.55 -13.27 -4.17
N SER A 197 -11.94 -12.20 -3.48
CA SER A 197 -13.07 -12.18 -2.55
C SER A 197 -13.67 -10.78 -2.50
N LEU A 198 -14.99 -10.69 -2.70
CA LEU A 198 -15.72 -9.41 -2.65
C LEU A 198 -15.64 -8.76 -1.27
N ALA A 199 -15.70 -9.55 -0.20
CA ALA A 199 -15.60 -9.04 1.17
C ALA A 199 -14.22 -8.44 1.45
N ALA A 200 -13.15 -9.05 0.94
CA ALA A 200 -11.80 -8.53 1.09
C ALA A 200 -11.56 -7.27 0.25
N ALA A 201 -12.18 -7.16 -0.93
CA ALA A 201 -12.11 -5.97 -1.78
C ALA A 201 -12.95 -4.80 -1.24
N ALA A 202 -14.10 -5.07 -0.63
CA ALA A 202 -14.99 -4.05 -0.10
C ALA A 202 -14.39 -3.27 1.09
N ILE A 203 -13.53 -3.92 1.89
CA ILE A 203 -12.91 -3.28 3.07
C ILE A 203 -12.04 -2.08 2.66
N PRO A 204 -10.98 -2.22 1.84
CA PRO A 204 -10.19 -1.07 1.39
C PRO A 204 -11.01 0.04 0.72
N LEU A 205 -11.98 -0.35 -0.10
CA LEU A 205 -12.83 0.59 -0.82
C LEU A 205 -13.71 1.43 0.13
N ALA A 206 -14.38 0.78 1.07
CA ALA A 206 -15.23 1.44 2.06
C ALA A 206 -14.42 2.38 2.97
N LEU A 207 -13.22 1.96 3.36
CA LEU A 207 -12.29 2.80 4.12
C LEU A 207 -11.87 4.03 3.31
N GLY A 208 -11.56 3.87 2.02
CA GLY A 208 -11.22 4.98 1.13
C GLY A 208 -12.34 6.01 1.01
N VAL A 209 -13.57 5.56 0.77
CA VAL A 209 -14.75 6.47 0.72
C VAL A 209 -14.95 7.18 2.06
N CYS A 210 -14.83 6.46 3.18
CA CYS A 210 -14.92 7.05 4.52
C CYS A 210 -13.85 8.14 4.74
N THR A 211 -12.60 7.88 4.34
CA THR A 211 -11.49 8.83 4.42
C THR A 211 -11.78 10.10 3.62
N VAL A 212 -12.24 10.00 2.37
CA VAL A 212 -12.54 11.18 1.54
C VAL A 212 -13.64 12.02 2.17
N VAL A 213 -14.76 11.39 2.57
CA VAL A 213 -15.91 12.11 3.15
C VAL A 213 -15.51 12.84 4.43
N VAL A 214 -14.78 12.18 5.34
CA VAL A 214 -14.32 12.80 6.58
C VAL A 214 -13.33 13.93 6.31
N THR A 215 -12.39 13.73 5.37
CA THR A 215 -11.43 14.76 4.97
C THR A 215 -12.15 15.97 4.38
N MET A 216 -13.16 15.76 3.53
CA MET A 216 -13.94 16.83 2.93
C MET A 216 -14.69 17.65 3.97
N GLY A 217 -15.27 16.99 4.99
CA GLY A 217 -15.89 17.66 6.13
C GLY A 217 -14.89 18.51 6.93
N LEU A 218 -13.66 18.01 7.12
CA LEU A 218 -12.59 18.78 7.78
C LEU A 218 -12.10 19.96 6.93
N VAL A 219 -11.98 19.81 5.61
CA VAL A 219 -11.68 20.92 4.69
C VAL A 219 -12.76 21.99 4.78
N TYR A 220 -14.04 21.60 4.85
CA TYR A 220 -15.12 22.56 5.03
C TYR A 220 -14.98 23.35 6.34
N LEU A 221 -14.72 22.68 7.46
CA LEU A 221 -14.47 23.35 8.75
C LEU A 221 -13.29 24.32 8.66
N LEU A 222 -12.22 23.92 7.97
CA LEU A 222 -11.04 24.76 7.78
C LEU A 222 -11.33 25.96 6.85
N SER A 223 -12.19 25.78 5.85
CA SER A 223 -12.62 26.84 4.93
C SER A 223 -13.42 27.94 5.63
N ALA A 224 -13.96 27.69 6.82
CA ALA A 224 -14.65 28.71 7.62
C ALA A 224 -13.66 29.73 8.24
N TYR A 225 -12.40 29.34 8.42
CA TYR A 225 -11.37 30.17 9.05
C TYR A 225 -10.28 30.63 8.08
N THR A 226 -10.12 29.92 6.97
CA THR A 226 -9.07 30.18 5.97
C THR A 226 -9.65 30.14 4.57
N THR A 227 -9.19 31.03 3.69
CA THR A 227 -9.59 31.01 2.28
C THR A 227 -9.00 29.78 1.61
N MET A 228 -9.87 28.90 1.13
CA MET A 228 -9.47 27.65 0.46
C MET A 228 -9.82 27.73 -1.03
N SER A 229 -8.89 27.27 -1.86
CA SER A 229 -9.12 27.12 -3.29
C SER A 229 -10.06 25.97 -3.60
N VAL A 230 -10.83 26.10 -4.68
CA VAL A 230 -11.72 25.05 -5.19
C VAL A 230 -10.98 23.74 -5.54
N PHE A 231 -9.72 23.85 -5.97
CA PHE A 231 -8.89 22.71 -6.39
C PHE A 231 -8.56 21.73 -5.26
N VAL A 232 -8.66 22.18 -3.99
CA VAL A 232 -8.48 21.32 -2.80
C VAL A 232 -9.37 20.09 -2.85
N THR A 233 -10.59 20.23 -3.34
CA THR A 233 -11.58 19.14 -3.40
C THR A 233 -11.12 18.01 -4.31
N SER A 234 -10.53 18.34 -5.47
CA SER A 234 -9.99 17.36 -6.41
C SER A 234 -8.77 16.68 -5.83
N THR A 235 -7.86 17.45 -5.21
CA THR A 235 -6.68 16.93 -4.53
C THR A 235 -7.04 15.95 -3.40
N VAL A 236 -8.05 16.28 -2.59
CA VAL A 236 -8.53 15.42 -1.50
C VAL A 236 -9.17 14.14 -2.00
N SER A 237 -10.02 14.20 -3.02
CA SER A 237 -10.66 12.99 -3.58
C SER A 237 -9.60 12.07 -4.21
N MET A 238 -8.75 12.64 -5.07
CA MET A 238 -7.72 11.90 -5.79
C MET A 238 -6.72 11.21 -4.86
N PHE A 239 -6.08 11.96 -3.97
CA PHE A 239 -5.08 11.39 -3.07
C PHE A 239 -5.69 10.63 -1.89
N GLY A 240 -6.86 11.05 -1.41
CA GLY A 240 -7.56 10.39 -0.31
C GLY A 240 -7.94 8.95 -0.64
N ILE A 241 -8.52 8.71 -1.83
CA ILE A 241 -8.86 7.35 -2.27
C ILE A 241 -7.58 6.54 -2.50
N ALA A 242 -6.63 7.10 -3.26
CA ALA A 242 -5.39 6.40 -3.63
C ALA A 242 -4.65 5.87 -2.38
N LEU A 243 -4.36 6.77 -1.43
CA LEU A 243 -3.61 6.44 -0.22
C LEU A 243 -4.39 5.54 0.75
N ALA A 244 -5.68 5.81 0.97
CA ALA A 244 -6.46 5.01 1.91
C ALA A 244 -6.63 3.56 1.44
N VAL A 245 -6.83 3.36 0.12
CA VAL A 245 -6.88 2.03 -0.47
C VAL A 245 -5.53 1.34 -0.35
N ASP A 246 -4.43 2.01 -0.69
CA ASP A 246 -3.08 1.42 -0.63
C ASP A 246 -2.67 1.03 0.81
N TYR A 247 -2.87 1.93 1.78
CA TYR A 247 -2.52 1.68 3.17
C TYR A 247 -3.34 0.53 3.78
N SER A 248 -4.63 0.47 3.49
CA SER A 248 -5.48 -0.63 3.97
C SER A 248 -5.17 -1.95 3.26
N LEU A 249 -4.80 -1.91 1.96
CA LEU A 249 -4.33 -3.05 1.19
C LEU A 249 -3.10 -3.69 1.82
N PHE A 250 -2.10 -2.89 2.20
CA PHE A 250 -0.86 -3.39 2.81
C PHE A 250 -1.11 -4.13 4.13
N ILE A 251 -1.93 -3.55 5.00
CA ILE A 251 -2.30 -4.18 6.28
C ILE A 251 -3.09 -5.47 6.02
N LEU A 252 -4.02 -5.46 5.07
CA LEU A 252 -4.83 -6.63 4.72
C LEU A 252 -3.98 -7.75 4.10
N MET A 253 -3.04 -7.43 3.22
CA MET A 253 -2.10 -8.39 2.63
C MET A 253 -1.25 -9.06 3.70
N ARG A 254 -0.71 -8.27 4.64
CA ARG A 254 0.08 -8.81 5.75
C ARG A 254 -0.78 -9.66 6.68
N PHE A 255 -2.00 -9.24 6.99
CA PHE A 255 -2.95 -10.03 7.76
C PHE A 255 -3.21 -11.41 7.12
N ARG A 256 -3.37 -11.47 5.79
CA ARG A 256 -3.54 -12.73 5.06
C ARG A 256 -2.27 -13.58 5.06
N GLU A 257 -1.09 -12.97 4.96
CA GLU A 257 0.20 -13.67 5.07
C GLU A 257 0.36 -14.33 6.44
N GLU A 258 0.05 -13.60 7.51
CA GLU A 258 0.13 -14.12 8.89
C GLU A 258 -0.91 -15.22 9.17
N LEU A 259 -2.12 -15.13 8.61
CA LEU A 259 -3.09 -16.21 8.66
C LEU A 259 -2.59 -17.49 7.97
N ARG A 260 -1.90 -17.36 6.82
CA ARG A 260 -1.30 -18.50 6.11
C ARG A 260 -0.15 -19.15 6.87
N SER A 261 0.54 -18.36 7.70
CA SER A 261 1.58 -18.88 8.60
C SER A 261 1.03 -19.63 9.83
N GLY A 262 -0.29 -19.80 9.94
CA GLY A 262 -0.95 -20.57 11.01
C GLY A 262 -1.34 -19.75 12.24
N ARG A 263 -1.17 -18.42 12.21
CA ARG A 263 -1.60 -17.55 13.33
C ARG A 263 -3.12 -17.47 13.42
N GLN A 264 -3.63 -17.37 14.65
CA GLN A 264 -5.06 -17.11 14.85
C GLN A 264 -5.43 -15.71 14.32
N PRO A 265 -6.68 -15.47 13.88
CA PRO A 265 -7.09 -14.18 13.31
C PRO A 265 -6.81 -12.98 14.22
N ARG A 266 -6.83 -13.16 15.54
CA ARG A 266 -6.49 -12.07 16.47
C ARG A 266 -4.99 -11.78 16.41
N GLU A 267 -4.16 -12.78 16.59
CA GLU A 267 -2.70 -12.65 16.57
C GLU A 267 -2.19 -12.14 15.21
N ALA A 268 -2.83 -12.58 14.12
CA ALA A 268 -2.53 -12.10 12.78
C ALA A 268 -2.77 -10.59 12.62
N VAL A 269 -3.84 -10.03 13.21
CA VAL A 269 -4.06 -8.56 13.19
C VAL A 269 -2.98 -7.84 13.99
N ASP A 270 -2.57 -8.37 15.15
CA ASP A 270 -1.52 -7.74 15.96
C ASP A 270 -0.16 -7.74 15.25
N ALA A 271 0.18 -8.86 14.60
CA ALA A 271 1.39 -9.00 13.80
C ALA A 271 1.38 -8.06 12.57
N ALA A 272 0.25 -7.97 11.87
CA ALA A 272 0.09 -7.05 10.74
C ALA A 272 0.21 -5.58 11.16
N MET A 273 -0.38 -5.20 12.30
CA MET A 273 -0.26 -3.84 12.82
C MET A 273 1.14 -3.52 13.36
N ALA A 274 1.85 -4.51 13.89
CA ALA A 274 3.23 -4.33 14.39
C ALA A 274 4.22 -4.03 13.27
N THR A 275 3.99 -4.59 12.07
CA THR A 275 4.89 -4.49 10.91
C THR A 275 4.35 -3.51 9.88
N SER A 276 3.37 -3.92 9.07
CA SER A 276 2.77 -3.08 8.03
C SER A 276 2.06 -1.86 8.58
N GLY A 277 1.40 -1.95 9.74
CA GLY A 277 0.78 -0.79 10.37
C GLY A 277 1.79 0.29 10.79
N LEU A 278 2.97 -0.12 11.29
CA LEU A 278 4.07 0.81 11.58
C LEU A 278 4.66 1.39 10.29
N ALA A 279 4.85 0.56 9.27
CA ALA A 279 5.35 0.98 7.97
C ALA A 279 4.45 2.05 7.35
N VAL A 280 3.12 1.85 7.35
CA VAL A 280 2.13 2.82 6.87
C VAL A 280 2.19 4.16 7.62
N VAL A 281 2.46 4.16 8.93
CA VAL A 281 2.58 5.42 9.68
C VAL A 281 3.84 6.18 9.30
N LEU A 282 4.96 5.48 9.13
CA LEU A 282 6.23 6.10 8.72
C LEU A 282 6.14 6.63 7.28
N SER A 283 5.52 5.86 6.39
CA SER A 283 5.17 6.23 5.02
C SER A 283 4.28 7.48 4.99
N GLY A 284 3.14 7.45 5.68
CA GLY A 284 2.21 8.57 5.74
C GLY A 284 2.84 9.84 6.33
N ALA A 285 3.65 9.71 7.38
CA ALA A 285 4.39 10.84 7.94
C ALA A 285 5.39 11.44 6.94
N THR A 286 6.01 10.59 6.11
CA THR A 286 6.94 11.00 5.06
C THR A 286 6.23 11.75 3.93
N VAL A 287 5.07 11.27 3.50
CA VAL A 287 4.23 11.95 2.50
C VAL A 287 3.79 13.32 3.04
N VAL A 288 3.30 13.38 4.30
CA VAL A 288 2.93 14.65 4.95
C VAL A 288 4.13 15.61 4.98
N ALA A 289 5.30 15.13 5.41
CA ALA A 289 6.50 15.95 5.48
C ALA A 289 6.94 16.44 4.09
N SER A 290 6.83 15.61 3.05
CA SER A 290 7.15 15.99 1.66
C SER A 290 6.19 17.07 1.15
N LEU A 291 4.89 16.93 1.40
CA LEU A 291 3.87 17.92 1.03
C LEU A 291 4.07 19.27 1.74
N THR A 292 4.71 19.30 2.92
CA THR A 292 5.03 20.59 3.55
C THR A 292 6.01 21.44 2.73
N GLY A 293 6.78 20.84 1.83
CA GLY A 293 7.69 21.57 0.93
C GLY A 293 6.96 22.56 0.02
N ILE A 294 5.70 22.28 -0.33
CA ILE A 294 4.88 23.16 -1.17
C ILE A 294 4.62 24.51 -0.47
N TYR A 295 4.62 24.56 0.87
CA TYR A 295 4.45 25.83 1.61
C TYR A 295 5.56 26.84 1.33
N VAL A 296 6.73 26.40 0.83
CA VAL A 296 7.87 27.28 0.47
C VAL A 296 7.51 28.23 -0.68
N ILE A 297 6.60 27.84 -1.59
CA ILE A 297 6.22 28.64 -2.76
C ILE A 297 5.43 29.90 -2.35
N ASN A 298 4.78 29.87 -1.18
CA ASN A 298 4.08 30.98 -0.56
C ASN A 298 2.87 31.57 -1.36
N THR A 299 2.11 30.74 -2.09
CA THR A 299 0.91 31.17 -2.82
C THR A 299 -0.37 30.53 -2.28
N PRO A 300 -1.50 31.24 -2.09
CA PRO A 300 -2.69 30.69 -1.46
C PRO A 300 -3.23 29.40 -2.09
N ALA A 301 -3.28 29.31 -3.43
CA ALA A 301 -3.80 28.13 -4.13
C ALA A 301 -2.99 26.85 -3.81
N LEU A 302 -1.66 26.91 -3.94
CA LEU A 302 -0.77 25.78 -3.61
C LEU A 302 -0.79 25.45 -2.12
N LYS A 303 -0.87 26.46 -1.23
CA LYS A 303 -1.04 26.23 0.21
C LYS A 303 -2.32 25.45 0.48
N SER A 304 -3.44 25.87 -0.09
CA SER A 304 -4.72 25.18 0.06
C SER A 304 -4.65 23.73 -0.44
N MET A 305 -4.09 23.50 -1.63
CA MET A 305 -3.94 22.15 -2.20
C MET A 305 -3.04 21.27 -1.34
N ALA A 306 -1.90 21.80 -0.86
CA ALA A 306 -1.00 21.10 0.05
C ALA A 306 -1.68 20.76 1.38
N THR A 307 -2.43 21.70 1.97
CA THR A 307 -3.20 21.45 3.20
C THR A 307 -4.25 20.36 2.99
N GLY A 308 -4.98 20.39 1.87
CA GLY A 308 -5.93 19.34 1.49
C GLY A 308 -5.28 17.97 1.36
N ALA A 309 -4.15 17.88 0.64
CA ALA A 309 -3.40 16.66 0.47
C ALA A 309 -2.88 16.12 1.82
N ILE A 310 -2.28 16.98 2.66
CA ILE A 310 -1.80 16.62 4.00
C ILE A 310 -2.94 16.08 4.87
N LEU A 311 -4.10 16.73 4.84
CA LEU A 311 -5.26 16.29 5.59
C LEU A 311 -5.77 14.94 5.09
N ALA A 312 -5.86 14.74 3.76
CA ALA A 312 -6.24 13.47 3.16
C ALA A 312 -5.29 12.34 3.59
N VAL A 313 -3.98 12.58 3.55
CA VAL A 313 -2.97 11.61 3.99
C VAL A 313 -3.08 11.31 5.48
N ALA A 314 -3.22 12.35 6.32
CA ALA A 314 -3.33 12.21 7.76
C ALA A 314 -4.59 11.43 8.16
N VAL A 315 -5.74 11.73 7.54
CA VAL A 315 -6.98 10.99 7.75
C VAL A 315 -6.84 9.57 7.21
N ALA A 316 -6.25 9.34 6.04
CA ALA A 316 -5.99 7.99 5.51
C ALA A 316 -5.13 7.16 6.46
N MET A 317 -4.09 7.75 7.05
CA MET A 317 -3.23 7.11 8.06
C MET A 317 -4.01 6.80 9.35
N LEU A 318 -4.84 7.73 9.83
CA LEU A 318 -5.71 7.50 10.99
C LEU A 318 -6.75 6.41 10.72
N THR A 319 -7.42 6.45 9.56
CA THR A 319 -8.38 5.42 9.14
C THR A 319 -7.69 4.07 9.03
N SER A 320 -6.51 4.01 8.42
CA SER A 320 -5.75 2.77 8.23
C SER A 320 -5.29 2.17 9.57
N THR A 321 -4.85 3.01 10.51
CA THR A 321 -4.34 2.53 11.81
C THR A 321 -5.42 2.24 12.85
N THR A 322 -6.63 2.79 12.69
CA THR A 322 -7.72 2.63 13.66
C THR A 322 -8.87 1.78 13.13
N LEU A 323 -9.40 2.12 11.95
CA LEU A 323 -10.59 1.49 11.39
C LEU A 323 -10.27 0.15 10.72
N THR A 324 -9.12 0.02 10.03
CA THR A 324 -8.69 -1.27 9.44
C THR A 324 -8.56 -2.39 10.47
N PRO A 325 -7.83 -2.26 11.60
CA PRO A 325 -7.76 -3.36 12.58
C PRO A 325 -9.10 -3.67 13.24
N ALA A 326 -9.99 -2.68 13.41
CA ALA A 326 -11.35 -2.89 13.91
C ALA A 326 -12.23 -3.66 12.89
N ALA A 327 -12.12 -3.30 11.61
CA ALA A 327 -12.77 -3.99 10.49
C ALA A 327 -12.25 -5.41 10.32
N LEU A 328 -10.94 -5.63 10.42
CA LEU A 328 -10.33 -6.96 10.38
C LEU A 328 -10.72 -7.81 11.60
N ALA A 329 -10.86 -7.23 12.78
CA ALA A 329 -11.30 -7.98 13.97
C ALA A 329 -12.78 -8.40 13.93
N THR A 330 -13.61 -7.72 13.13
CA THR A 330 -15.03 -8.01 12.95
C THR A 330 -15.29 -8.89 11.73
N PHE A 331 -14.74 -8.51 10.57
CA PHE A 331 -14.93 -9.18 9.29
C PHE A 331 -13.76 -10.10 8.90
N GLY A 332 -12.74 -10.29 9.75
CA GLY A 332 -11.51 -11.03 9.42
C GLY A 332 -11.74 -12.46 8.92
N ARG A 333 -12.79 -13.14 9.39
CA ARG A 333 -13.18 -14.47 8.88
C ARG A 333 -13.71 -14.39 7.44
N ALA A 334 -14.49 -13.37 7.10
CA ALA A 334 -15.00 -13.15 5.75
C ALA A 334 -13.90 -12.64 4.80
N ALA A 335 -13.01 -11.78 5.30
CA ALA A 335 -11.83 -11.31 4.56
C ALA A 335 -10.82 -12.45 4.30
N ALA A 336 -10.76 -13.46 5.17
CA ALA A 336 -9.94 -14.66 4.98
C ALA A 336 -10.55 -15.64 3.97
N LYS A 337 -11.88 -15.77 3.93
CA LYS A 337 -12.59 -16.67 2.99
C LYS A 337 -12.46 -16.15 1.55
N ARG A 338 -11.82 -16.95 0.70
CA ARG A 338 -11.83 -16.77 -0.76
C ARG A 338 -13.19 -17.22 -1.28
N SER A 339 -13.91 -16.38 -2.03
CA SER A 339 -15.25 -16.74 -2.51
C SER A 339 -15.15 -17.80 -3.61
N GLY A 340 -15.89 -18.91 -3.49
CA GLY A 340 -15.91 -20.01 -4.47
C GLY A 340 -16.52 -19.66 -5.84
N PHE A 341 -16.94 -18.41 -6.08
CA PHE A 341 -17.52 -17.99 -7.36
C PHE A 341 -16.49 -17.49 -8.38
N LEU A 342 -15.26 -17.18 -7.93
CA LEU A 342 -14.21 -16.55 -8.76
C LEU A 342 -12.99 -17.48 -8.94
N HIS A 343 -13.23 -18.72 -9.36
CA HIS A 343 -12.20 -19.75 -9.58
C HIS A 343 -11.44 -19.57 -10.92
N TRP A 344 -10.73 -18.45 -11.09
CA TRP A 344 -9.85 -18.24 -12.26
C TRP A 344 -8.38 -18.07 -11.85
N SER A 345 -7.82 -19.09 -11.19
CA SER A 345 -6.39 -19.48 -11.23
C SER A 345 -6.03 -20.34 -10.02
N ARG A 346 -6.17 -21.67 -10.19
CA ARG A 346 -5.66 -22.70 -9.28
C ARG A 346 -4.16 -22.89 -9.48
N ARG A 347 -3.33 -21.99 -8.95
CA ARG A 347 -1.92 -22.32 -8.69
C ARG A 347 -1.63 -22.14 -7.21
N PRO A 348 -1.08 -23.17 -6.52
CA PRO A 348 -0.69 -23.05 -5.13
C PRO A 348 0.31 -21.90 -4.99
N GLU A 349 0.05 -20.99 -4.06
CA GLU A 349 0.95 -19.90 -3.73
C GLU A 349 2.13 -20.46 -2.95
N SER A 350 3.16 -20.94 -3.66
CA SER A 350 4.48 -21.03 -3.06
C SER A 350 4.91 -19.63 -2.63
N THR A 351 5.43 -19.49 -1.41
CA THR A 351 5.94 -18.23 -0.82
C THR A 351 6.97 -17.56 -1.72
N GLN A 352 7.63 -18.34 -2.60
CA GLN A 352 8.50 -17.84 -3.66
C GLN A 352 7.91 -18.12 -5.05
N SER A 353 7.79 -17.09 -5.87
CA SER A 353 7.40 -17.22 -7.28
C SER A 353 8.61 -17.63 -8.13
N ARG A 354 8.50 -18.74 -8.87
CA ARG A 354 9.53 -19.19 -9.81
C ARG A 354 9.86 -18.13 -10.87
N PHE A 355 8.85 -17.38 -11.32
CA PHE A 355 9.03 -16.29 -12.27
C PHE A 355 9.91 -15.18 -11.68
N TRP A 356 9.59 -14.71 -10.47
CA TRP A 356 10.34 -13.64 -9.83
C TRP A 356 11.77 -14.07 -9.50
N ASN A 357 11.99 -15.29 -9.01
CA ASN A 357 13.33 -15.83 -8.81
C ASN A 357 14.16 -15.84 -10.10
N ARG A 358 13.56 -16.22 -11.24
CA ARG A 358 14.25 -16.23 -12.54
C ARG A 358 14.53 -14.81 -13.06
N TRP A 359 13.58 -13.89 -12.89
CA TRP A 359 13.74 -12.48 -13.24
C TRP A 359 14.88 -11.84 -12.46
N ILE A 360 14.88 -11.99 -11.14
CA ILE A 360 15.93 -11.44 -10.26
C ILE A 360 17.28 -12.09 -10.57
N GLY A 361 17.31 -13.41 -10.78
CA GLY A 361 18.52 -14.11 -11.20
C GLY A 361 19.11 -13.56 -12.50
N TRP A 362 18.25 -13.15 -13.45
CA TRP A 362 18.70 -12.50 -14.68
C TRP A 362 19.23 -11.08 -14.43
N VAL A 363 18.50 -10.24 -13.67
CA VAL A 363 18.93 -8.87 -13.31
C VAL A 363 20.27 -8.87 -12.58
N MET A 364 20.46 -9.81 -11.64
CA MET A 364 21.66 -9.91 -10.80
C MET A 364 22.84 -10.62 -11.48
N ARG A 365 22.65 -11.28 -12.63
CA ARG A 365 23.75 -11.96 -13.36
C ARG A 365 24.78 -10.97 -13.90
N ARG A 366 24.34 -9.82 -14.41
CA ARG A 366 25.20 -8.72 -14.86
C ARG A 366 24.61 -7.38 -14.40
N PRO A 367 24.74 -7.06 -13.10
CA PRO A 367 23.98 -5.96 -12.50
C PRO A 367 24.33 -4.60 -13.09
N TRP A 368 25.58 -4.37 -13.51
CA TRP A 368 25.98 -3.10 -14.13
C TRP A 368 25.28 -2.85 -15.47
N MET A 369 25.06 -3.89 -16.29
CA MET A 369 24.33 -3.75 -17.56
C MET A 369 22.86 -3.47 -17.32
N SER A 370 22.25 -4.15 -16.35
CA SER A 370 20.86 -3.92 -15.95
C SER A 370 20.65 -2.50 -15.43
N ALA A 371 21.55 -2.01 -14.58
CA ALA A 371 21.51 -0.64 -14.06
C ALA A 371 21.70 0.41 -15.17
N LEU A 372 22.63 0.19 -16.10
CA LEU A 372 22.86 1.10 -17.23
C LEU A 372 21.68 1.12 -18.19
N ALA A 373 21.10 -0.03 -18.52
CA ALA A 373 19.90 -0.12 -19.36
C ALA A 373 18.70 0.57 -18.70
N ALA A 374 18.46 0.33 -17.41
CA ALA A 374 17.40 1.00 -16.67
C ALA A 374 17.62 2.52 -16.62
N SER A 375 18.86 2.97 -16.36
CA SER A 375 19.21 4.40 -16.33
C SER A 375 18.99 5.05 -17.69
N LEU A 376 19.36 4.38 -18.78
CA LEU A 376 19.15 4.87 -20.14
C LEU A 376 17.66 5.03 -20.45
N VAL A 377 16.83 4.04 -20.14
CA VAL A 377 15.37 4.12 -20.34
C VAL A 377 14.79 5.32 -19.57
N LEU A 378 15.19 5.49 -18.31
CA LEU A 378 14.70 6.60 -17.49
C LEU A 378 15.17 7.97 -18.00
N LEU A 379 16.43 8.10 -18.41
CA LEU A 379 16.96 9.34 -18.97
C LEU A 379 16.30 9.69 -20.31
N VAL A 380 15.99 8.70 -21.15
CA VAL A 380 15.23 8.91 -22.39
C VAL A 380 13.81 9.39 -22.09
N MET A 381 13.14 8.79 -21.09
CA MET A 381 11.82 9.25 -20.64
C MET A 381 11.86 10.64 -19.98
N ALA A 382 12.97 11.00 -19.32
CA ALA A 382 13.15 12.28 -18.66
C ALA A 382 13.58 13.41 -19.60
N ALA A 383 14.21 13.10 -20.74
CA ALA A 383 14.73 14.11 -21.67
C ALA A 383 13.70 15.18 -22.09
N PRO A 384 12.42 14.85 -22.38
CA PRO A 384 11.42 15.86 -22.74
C PRO A 384 11.12 16.86 -21.63
N ALA A 385 11.38 16.52 -20.35
CA ALA A 385 11.18 17.44 -19.23
C ALA A 385 12.02 18.72 -19.36
N ALA A 386 13.17 18.65 -20.05
CA ALA A 386 14.01 19.83 -20.31
C ALA A 386 13.36 20.85 -21.27
N SER A 387 12.36 20.44 -22.04
CA SER A 387 11.58 21.30 -22.93
C SER A 387 10.25 21.78 -22.33
N MET A 388 10.02 21.51 -21.04
CA MET A 388 8.77 21.83 -20.37
C MET A 388 8.52 23.34 -20.31
N VAL A 389 7.44 23.78 -20.95
CA VAL A 389 6.88 25.13 -20.79
C VAL A 389 5.81 25.13 -19.71
N LEU A 390 5.99 25.95 -18.68
CA LEU A 390 5.02 26.17 -17.60
C LEU A 390 4.12 27.36 -17.93
N GLY A 391 2.86 27.29 -17.55
CA GLY A 391 1.94 28.41 -17.68
C GLY A 391 0.55 28.08 -17.16
N ASN A 392 0.07 28.91 -16.23
CA ASN A 392 -1.27 28.79 -15.65
C ASN A 392 -2.36 29.45 -16.52
N SER A 393 -3.54 28.86 -16.61
CA SER A 393 -4.67 29.41 -17.35
C SER A 393 -5.97 28.76 -16.89
N LEU A 394 -6.81 29.53 -16.20
CA LEU A 394 -8.03 28.98 -15.63
C LEU A 394 -9.13 28.79 -16.70
N LEU A 395 -9.10 29.56 -17.80
CA LEU A 395 -10.03 29.35 -18.92
C LEU A 395 -9.73 28.06 -19.69
N ARG A 396 -8.46 27.65 -19.78
CA ARG A 396 -8.07 26.43 -20.49
C ARG A 396 -8.45 25.16 -19.76
N GLN A 397 -8.79 25.25 -18.47
CA GLN A 397 -9.31 24.12 -17.71
C GLN A 397 -10.72 23.70 -18.16
N PHE A 398 -11.43 24.56 -18.90
CA PHE A 398 -12.73 24.24 -19.48
C PHE A 398 -12.60 23.76 -20.92
N ASP A 399 -13.47 22.82 -21.31
CA ASP A 399 -13.59 22.39 -22.71
C ASP A 399 -13.88 23.60 -23.63
N SER A 400 -13.39 23.52 -24.86
CA SER A 400 -13.74 24.39 -25.97
C SER A 400 -15.24 24.64 -26.16
N SER A 401 -16.10 23.66 -25.83
CA SER A 401 -17.56 23.77 -25.93
C SER A 401 -18.23 24.45 -24.74
N HIS A 402 -17.51 24.65 -23.63
CA HIS A 402 -18.06 25.20 -22.39
C HIS A 402 -18.48 26.66 -22.59
N GLU A 403 -19.60 27.06 -21.98
CA GLU A 403 -20.23 28.37 -22.12
C GLU A 403 -19.33 29.53 -21.70
N ILE A 404 -18.48 29.38 -20.67
CA ILE A 404 -17.53 30.44 -20.31
C ILE A 404 -16.53 30.69 -21.42
N ARG A 405 -15.98 29.63 -21.99
CA ARG A 405 -14.97 29.75 -23.05
C ARG A 405 -15.59 30.32 -24.32
N ALA A 406 -16.80 29.89 -24.65
CA ALA A 406 -17.60 30.48 -25.71
C ALA A 406 -17.96 31.96 -25.44
N GLY A 407 -18.32 32.30 -24.20
CA GLY A 407 -18.68 33.66 -23.79
C GLY A 407 -17.51 34.63 -23.83
N VAL A 408 -16.33 34.19 -23.36
CA VAL A 408 -15.09 34.97 -23.44
C VAL A 408 -14.66 35.12 -24.90
N GLY A 409 -14.76 34.06 -25.70
CA GLY A 409 -14.53 34.13 -27.15
C GLY A 409 -15.48 35.10 -27.86
N ALA A 410 -16.77 35.11 -27.51
CA ALA A 410 -17.75 36.06 -28.05
C ALA A 410 -17.47 37.50 -27.61
N ALA A 411 -17.08 37.73 -26.36
CA ALA A 411 -16.67 39.05 -25.91
C ALA A 411 -15.36 39.52 -26.57
N ALA A 412 -14.41 38.61 -26.80
CA ALA A 412 -13.19 38.89 -27.55
C ALA A 412 -13.48 39.30 -29.01
N GLN A 413 -14.50 38.73 -29.64
CA GLN A 413 -14.95 39.17 -30.98
C GLN A 413 -15.55 40.58 -30.97
N ALA A 414 -16.25 40.95 -29.90
CA ALA A 414 -16.94 42.25 -29.80
C ALA A 414 -16.02 43.41 -29.39
N LEU A 415 -15.13 43.17 -28.43
CA LEU A 415 -14.28 44.20 -27.79
C LEU A 415 -12.81 44.10 -28.20
N GLY A 416 -12.39 42.99 -28.80
CA GLY A 416 -10.99 42.63 -29.04
C GLY A 416 -10.47 41.63 -28.00
N PRO A 417 -9.46 40.80 -28.36
CA PRO A 417 -9.00 39.67 -27.54
C PRO A 417 -8.45 40.09 -26.18
N GLY A 418 -7.69 41.19 -26.11
CA GLY A 418 -7.11 41.69 -24.85
C GLY A 418 -8.00 42.62 -24.03
N ALA A 419 -9.23 42.91 -24.47
CA ALA A 419 -10.06 43.94 -23.83
C ALA A 419 -10.61 43.53 -22.46
N LEU A 420 -10.74 42.23 -22.21
CA LEU A 420 -11.25 41.68 -20.94
C LEU A 420 -10.17 41.57 -19.85
N GLY A 421 -8.90 41.71 -20.21
CA GLY A 421 -7.77 41.66 -19.28
C GLY A 421 -6.67 42.61 -19.72
N PRO A 422 -6.93 43.94 -19.75
CA PRO A 422 -5.90 44.91 -20.12
C PRO A 422 -4.76 44.88 -19.11
N ILE A 423 -3.55 45.16 -19.59
CA ILE A 423 -2.40 45.39 -18.70
C ILE A 423 -2.60 46.76 -18.06
N ARG A 424 -2.53 46.80 -16.73
CA ARG A 424 -2.71 48.03 -15.96
C ARG A 424 -1.35 48.51 -15.49
N VAL A 425 -0.95 49.71 -15.88
CA VAL A 425 0.31 50.32 -15.46
C VAL A 425 -0.04 51.49 -14.57
N LEU A 426 0.44 51.44 -13.33
CA LEU A 426 0.24 52.45 -12.32
C LEU A 426 1.53 53.25 -12.14
N ILE A 427 1.42 54.56 -12.19
CA ILE A 427 2.55 55.48 -12.01
C ILE A 427 2.31 56.22 -10.70
N ASN A 428 3.10 55.88 -9.69
CA ASN A 428 3.01 56.45 -8.35
C ASN A 428 4.04 57.58 -8.18
N PHE A 429 3.57 58.74 -7.73
CA PHE A 429 4.40 59.91 -7.43
C PHE A 429 4.46 60.10 -5.91
N PRO A 430 5.60 59.80 -5.25
CA PRO A 430 5.70 59.84 -3.78
C PRO A 430 5.41 61.23 -3.18
N GLU A 431 5.72 62.29 -3.93
CA GLU A 431 5.49 63.69 -3.52
C GLU A 431 4.08 64.20 -3.91
N GLY A 432 3.24 63.35 -4.50
CA GLY A 432 1.91 63.69 -4.98
C GLY A 432 1.92 64.52 -6.28
N GLY A 433 0.74 65.01 -6.68
CA GLY A 433 0.61 65.90 -7.83
C GLY A 433 0.77 65.22 -9.18
N ALA A 434 0.19 64.04 -9.36
CA ALA A 434 0.26 63.26 -10.61
C ALA A 434 -0.29 64.03 -11.84
N ALA A 435 -1.28 64.90 -11.64
CA ALA A 435 -1.84 65.77 -12.68
C ALA A 435 -1.05 67.07 -12.92
N SER A 436 0.08 67.30 -12.24
CA SER A 436 0.89 68.50 -12.44
C SER A 436 1.52 68.55 -13.85
N PRO A 437 1.79 69.75 -14.41
CA PRO A 437 2.41 69.87 -15.73
C PRO A 437 3.77 69.16 -15.83
N GLU A 438 4.57 69.19 -14.76
CA GLU A 438 5.87 68.52 -14.70
C GLU A 438 5.73 66.99 -14.79
N HIS A 439 4.79 66.41 -14.04
CA HIS A 439 4.52 64.97 -14.07
C HIS A 439 3.78 64.52 -15.33
N SER A 440 3.00 65.40 -15.96
CA SER A 440 2.26 65.10 -17.19
C SER A 440 3.18 64.71 -18.36
N HIS A 441 4.37 65.31 -18.44
CA HIS A 441 5.38 64.94 -19.43
C HIS A 441 5.89 63.51 -19.19
N THR A 442 6.13 63.13 -17.94
CA THR A 442 6.56 61.78 -17.55
C THR A 442 5.47 60.75 -17.86
N VAL A 443 4.21 61.03 -17.50
CA VAL A 443 3.06 60.15 -17.82
C VAL A 443 2.89 59.99 -19.33
N GLY A 444 3.05 61.08 -20.09
CA GLY A 444 3.00 61.07 -21.56
C GLY A 444 4.13 60.24 -22.18
N ALA A 445 5.35 60.35 -21.65
CA ALA A 445 6.49 59.56 -22.10
C ALA A 445 6.31 58.06 -21.81
N VAL A 446 5.80 57.71 -20.61
CA VAL A 446 5.47 56.32 -20.26
C VAL A 446 4.40 55.77 -21.19
N ARG A 447 3.31 56.52 -21.45
CA ARG A 447 2.25 56.13 -22.40
C ARG A 447 2.79 55.92 -23.81
N GLN A 448 3.68 56.79 -24.30
CA GLN A 448 4.29 56.64 -25.62
C GLN A 448 5.16 55.38 -25.68
N ARG A 449 5.96 55.12 -24.64
CA ARG A 449 6.79 53.92 -24.56
C ARG A 449 5.94 52.65 -24.46
N MET A 450 4.84 52.68 -23.71
CA MET A 450 3.87 51.59 -23.64
C MET A 450 3.32 51.25 -25.03
N THR A 451 3.04 52.24 -25.88
CA THR A 451 2.51 51.98 -27.24
C THR A 451 3.48 51.20 -28.13
N GLN A 452 4.78 51.21 -27.81
CA GLN A 452 5.82 50.48 -28.54
C GLN A 452 6.00 49.02 -28.06
N ALA A 453 5.31 48.61 -26.99
CA ALA A 453 5.44 47.24 -26.50
C ALA A 453 4.84 46.24 -27.52
N PRO A 454 5.36 44.98 -27.53
CA PRO A 454 4.83 43.96 -28.42
C PRO A 454 3.37 43.65 -28.08
N ASN A 455 2.58 43.33 -29.11
CA ASN A 455 1.19 42.88 -29.00
C ASN A 455 0.19 43.90 -28.42
N ILE A 456 0.46 45.21 -28.41
CA ILE A 456 -0.52 46.22 -27.95
C ILE A 456 -1.31 46.79 -29.12
N VAL A 457 -2.63 46.92 -28.92
CA VAL A 457 -3.55 47.56 -29.86
C VAL A 457 -3.74 49.03 -29.54
N SER A 458 -3.99 49.33 -28.27
CA SER A 458 -4.29 50.69 -27.82
C SER A 458 -3.92 50.89 -26.35
N VAL A 459 -3.61 52.14 -26.00
CA VAL A 459 -3.35 52.58 -24.63
C VAL A 459 -4.33 53.70 -24.29
N SER A 460 -5.07 53.53 -23.19
CA SER A 460 -6.04 54.52 -22.72
C SER A 460 -5.37 55.84 -22.36
N PRO A 461 -6.11 56.96 -22.36
CA PRO A 461 -5.67 58.18 -21.69
C PRO A 461 -5.36 57.92 -20.21
N PRO A 462 -4.46 58.71 -19.59
CA PRO A 462 -4.17 58.60 -18.17
C PRO A 462 -5.41 58.96 -17.36
N GLN A 463 -5.66 58.17 -16.32
CA GLN A 463 -6.68 58.44 -15.32
C GLN A 463 -5.97 58.68 -14.00
N TYR A 464 -6.36 59.73 -13.28
CA TYR A 464 -5.72 60.11 -12.03
C TYR A 464 -6.52 59.56 -10.86
N ALA A 465 -5.82 59.12 -9.81
CA ALA A 465 -6.46 58.69 -8.57
C ALA A 465 -7.18 59.86 -7.87
N GLU A 466 -8.12 59.53 -7.00
CA GLU A 466 -8.87 60.52 -6.20
C GLU A 466 -7.95 61.38 -5.32
N ASP A 467 -6.85 60.79 -4.82
CA ASP A 467 -5.82 61.45 -4.02
C ASP A 467 -4.81 62.27 -4.86
N ASN A 468 -4.91 62.22 -6.19
CA ASN A 468 -3.97 62.79 -7.15
C ASN A 468 -2.49 62.36 -6.91
N GLY A 469 -2.27 61.23 -6.25
CA GLY A 469 -0.95 60.66 -5.97
C GLY A 469 -0.45 59.70 -7.06
N SER A 470 -1.36 59.19 -7.89
CA SER A 470 -1.03 58.22 -8.93
C SER A 470 -1.78 58.47 -10.25
N ALA A 471 -1.23 57.91 -11.33
CA ALA A 471 -1.84 57.88 -12.66
C ALA A 471 -1.90 56.45 -13.20
N LEU A 472 -3.09 56.02 -13.63
CA LEU A 472 -3.38 54.72 -14.23
C LEU A 472 -3.41 54.82 -15.76
N LEU A 473 -2.65 53.93 -16.41
CA LEU A 473 -2.69 53.68 -17.85
C LEU A 473 -3.12 52.24 -18.09
N SER A 474 -4.07 52.03 -19.01
CA SER A 474 -4.52 50.69 -19.40
C SER A 474 -4.13 50.39 -20.85
N ALA A 475 -3.45 49.27 -21.08
CA ALA A 475 -3.06 48.81 -22.41
C ALA A 475 -3.86 47.56 -22.81
N VAL A 476 -4.51 47.62 -23.97
CA VAL A 476 -5.27 46.51 -24.55
C VAL A 476 -4.37 45.67 -25.44
N LEU A 477 -4.33 44.37 -25.19
CA LEU A 477 -3.56 43.41 -25.96
C LEU A 477 -4.28 42.98 -27.26
N SER A 478 -3.48 42.65 -28.27
CA SER A 478 -3.90 42.03 -29.55
C SER A 478 -4.03 40.51 -29.45
N VAL A 479 -3.63 39.94 -28.32
CA VAL A 479 -3.67 38.51 -27.99
C VAL A 479 -4.50 38.29 -26.74
N ASP A 480 -4.88 37.04 -26.48
CA ASP A 480 -5.58 36.66 -25.25
C ASP A 480 -4.70 36.96 -24.01
N PRO A 481 -5.25 37.57 -22.94
CA PRO A 481 -4.53 37.85 -21.70
C PRO A 481 -3.87 36.63 -21.02
N GLU A 482 -4.37 35.41 -21.27
CA GLU A 482 -3.80 34.15 -20.73
C GLU A 482 -2.78 33.49 -21.68
N ASP A 483 -2.49 34.07 -22.85
CA ASP A 483 -1.47 33.59 -23.78
C ASP A 483 -0.04 33.85 -23.25
N MET A 484 0.93 33.02 -23.64
CA MET A 484 2.35 33.21 -23.28
C MET A 484 2.90 34.51 -23.86
N ARG A 485 2.45 34.89 -25.06
CA ARG A 485 2.82 36.16 -25.71
C ARG A 485 2.41 37.39 -24.89
N ALA A 486 1.31 37.31 -24.14
CA ALA A 486 0.89 38.37 -23.25
C ALA A 486 1.85 38.52 -22.05
N ARG A 487 2.36 37.39 -21.52
CA ARG A 487 3.37 37.37 -20.45
C ARG A 487 4.69 38.00 -20.88
N GLU A 488 5.11 37.76 -22.13
CA GLU A 488 6.29 38.40 -22.72
C GLU A 488 6.13 39.92 -22.78
N THR A 489 4.95 40.42 -23.16
CA THR A 489 4.64 41.86 -23.15
C THR A 489 4.75 42.44 -21.73
N VAL A 490 4.23 41.76 -20.70
CA VAL A 490 4.39 42.20 -19.30
C VAL A 490 5.88 42.22 -18.89
N GLY A 491 6.64 41.19 -19.25
CA GLY A 491 8.08 41.15 -19.01
C GLY A 491 8.82 42.32 -19.67
N TRP A 492 8.49 42.63 -20.92
CA TRP A 492 9.03 43.79 -21.63
C TRP A 492 8.66 45.11 -20.92
N MET A 493 7.40 45.29 -20.53
CA MET A 493 6.95 46.49 -19.83
C MET A 493 7.69 46.70 -18.51
N ARG A 494 7.89 45.63 -17.74
CA ARG A 494 8.66 45.68 -16.48
C ARG A 494 10.14 45.97 -16.69
N GLY A 495 10.71 45.54 -17.81
CA GLY A 495 12.09 45.83 -18.18
C GLY A 495 12.31 47.26 -18.70
N GLU A 496 11.33 47.84 -19.40
CA GLU A 496 11.50 49.09 -20.15
C GLU A 496 10.82 50.30 -19.53
N LEU A 497 9.65 50.16 -18.90
CA LEU A 497 8.89 51.31 -18.37
C LEU A 497 9.54 51.96 -17.13
N PRO A 498 10.14 51.22 -16.18
CA PRO A 498 10.84 51.84 -15.05
C PRO A 498 12.05 52.69 -15.43
N LYS A 499 12.56 52.56 -16.68
CA LYS A 499 13.70 53.34 -17.20
C LYS A 499 13.29 54.71 -17.75
N VAL A 500 11.98 54.97 -17.93
CA VAL A 500 11.47 56.19 -18.56
C VAL A 500 11.48 57.39 -17.61
N PRO A 501 11.01 57.28 -16.34
CA PRO A 501 11.12 58.36 -15.38
C PRO A 501 12.57 58.60 -14.96
N GLN A 502 12.90 59.84 -14.57
CA GLN A 502 14.19 60.12 -13.92
C GLN A 502 14.24 59.37 -12.57
N LEU A 503 15.39 58.79 -12.21
CA LEU A 503 15.55 58.02 -10.97
C LEU A 503 15.02 58.81 -9.77
N GLY A 504 14.05 58.23 -9.04
CA GLY A 504 13.47 58.81 -7.82
C GLY A 504 12.22 59.68 -8.02
N THR A 505 11.85 60.04 -9.26
CA THR A 505 10.68 60.91 -9.53
C THR A 505 9.34 60.18 -9.51
N ALA A 506 9.28 58.97 -10.06
CA ALA A 506 8.06 58.17 -10.13
C ALA A 506 8.36 56.68 -10.08
N ARG A 507 7.49 55.91 -9.43
CA ARG A 507 7.53 54.46 -9.43
C ARG A 507 6.49 53.94 -10.41
N VAL A 508 6.93 53.11 -11.37
CA VAL A 508 6.04 52.53 -12.39
C VAL A 508 5.83 51.06 -12.09
N ASP A 509 4.59 50.72 -11.75
CA ASP A 509 4.18 49.37 -11.40
C ASP A 509 3.26 48.76 -12.46
N VAL A 510 3.59 47.55 -12.93
CA VAL A 510 2.84 46.81 -13.95
C VAL A 510 2.01 45.70 -13.29
N GLY A 511 0.69 45.80 -13.46
CA GLY A 511 -0.29 44.85 -12.96
C GLY A 511 -1.37 44.50 -14.00
N GLY A 512 -2.51 44.03 -13.49
CA GLY A 512 -3.59 43.46 -14.29
C GLY A 512 -3.55 41.92 -14.34
N PRO A 513 -4.58 41.27 -14.92
CA PRO A 513 -4.75 39.82 -14.85
C PRO A 513 -3.57 39.01 -15.43
N THR A 514 -3.03 39.42 -16.58
CA THR A 514 -1.85 38.78 -17.18
C THR A 514 -0.62 38.88 -16.28
N ALA A 515 -0.44 40.01 -15.60
CA ALA A 515 0.69 40.22 -14.71
C ALA A 515 0.58 39.37 -13.43
N LEU A 516 -0.63 39.18 -12.90
CA LEU A 516 -0.90 38.26 -11.78
C LEU A 516 -0.52 36.81 -12.15
N ILE A 517 -0.95 36.34 -13.32
CA ILE A 517 -0.63 34.99 -13.80
C ILE A 517 0.89 34.85 -14.00
N LYS A 518 1.54 35.86 -14.60
CA LYS A 518 2.99 35.85 -14.78
C LYS A 518 3.74 35.82 -13.45
N ASP A 519 3.33 36.63 -12.46
CA ASP A 519 3.97 36.66 -11.15
C ASP A 519 3.85 35.31 -10.44
N PHE A 520 2.70 34.64 -10.58
CA PHE A 520 2.51 33.28 -10.09
C PHE A 520 3.46 32.28 -10.77
N ASP A 521 3.51 32.28 -12.11
CA ASP A 521 4.37 31.39 -12.89
C ASP A 521 5.86 31.61 -12.54
N ASP A 522 6.29 32.86 -12.44
CA ASP A 522 7.66 33.24 -12.06
C ASP A 522 7.99 32.83 -10.61
N GLN A 523 7.05 33.02 -9.68
CA GLN A 523 7.21 32.65 -8.27
C GLN A 523 7.37 31.13 -8.10
N VAL A 524 6.55 30.33 -8.78
CA VAL A 524 6.67 28.87 -8.76
C VAL A 524 8.00 28.45 -9.38
N SER A 525 8.33 28.96 -10.57
CA SER A 525 9.58 28.59 -11.25
C SER A 525 10.83 28.96 -10.46
N ALA A 526 10.82 30.08 -9.73
CA ALA A 526 11.94 30.52 -8.92
C ALA A 526 12.12 29.67 -7.65
N THR A 527 11.02 29.16 -7.09
CA THR A 527 11.03 28.41 -5.83
C THR A 527 11.10 26.89 -6.02
N GLU A 528 10.77 26.36 -7.20
CA GLU A 528 10.78 24.92 -7.52
C GLU A 528 12.10 24.22 -7.15
N PRO A 529 13.31 24.77 -7.44
CA PRO A 529 14.56 24.12 -7.03
C PRO A 529 14.72 24.03 -5.50
N LEU A 530 14.20 25.02 -4.76
CA LEU A 530 14.21 25.01 -3.29
C LEU A 530 13.24 23.96 -2.75
N VAL A 531 12.06 23.82 -3.36
CA VAL A 531 11.09 22.76 -3.02
C VAL A 531 11.73 21.39 -3.25
N LEU A 532 12.39 21.18 -4.39
CA LEU A 532 13.11 19.94 -4.68
C LEU A 532 14.19 19.64 -3.65
N GLY A 533 15.02 20.62 -3.32
CA GLY A 533 16.05 20.46 -2.28
C GLY A 533 15.46 20.11 -0.92
N PHE A 534 14.36 20.76 -0.53
CA PHE A 534 13.67 20.53 0.73
C PHE A 534 13.02 19.14 0.79
N VAL A 535 12.27 18.75 -0.23
CA VAL A 535 11.61 17.44 -0.32
C VAL A 535 12.66 16.33 -0.36
N ALA A 536 13.72 16.48 -1.17
CA ALA A 536 14.80 15.50 -1.23
C ALA A 536 15.54 15.36 0.11
N LEU A 537 15.76 16.46 0.84
CA LEU A 537 16.37 16.44 2.17
C LEU A 537 15.48 15.70 3.18
N ILE A 538 14.19 16.02 3.24
CA ILE A 538 13.24 15.33 4.12
C ILE A 538 13.16 13.85 3.78
N ALA A 539 13.04 13.52 2.49
CA ALA A 539 13.02 12.15 2.00
C ALA A 539 14.29 11.38 2.43
N PHE A 540 15.46 12.01 2.25
CA PHE A 540 16.73 11.45 2.69
C PHE A 540 16.74 11.18 4.19
N VAL A 541 16.28 12.13 5.01
CA VAL A 541 16.21 11.98 6.48
C VAL A 541 15.24 10.85 6.86
N MET A 542 14.07 10.77 6.24
CA MET A 542 13.08 9.72 6.53
C MET A 542 13.59 8.33 6.13
N LEU A 543 14.20 8.18 4.95
CA LEU A 543 14.84 6.92 4.54
C LEU A 543 16.02 6.56 5.44
N LEU A 544 16.82 7.54 5.86
CA LEU A 544 17.93 7.32 6.78
C LEU A 544 17.45 6.79 8.14
N VAL A 545 16.34 7.33 8.66
CA VAL A 545 15.69 6.86 9.90
C VAL A 545 15.09 5.47 9.73
N SER A 546 14.52 5.16 8.57
CA SER A 546 13.86 3.86 8.34
C SER A 546 14.82 2.72 8.03
N VAL A 547 15.91 2.99 7.30
CA VAL A 547 16.81 1.96 6.75
C VAL A 547 18.15 1.94 7.50
N HIS A 548 18.45 2.95 8.33
CA HIS A 548 19.73 3.11 9.05
C HIS A 548 20.96 2.90 8.16
N SER A 549 20.93 3.47 6.95
CA SER A 549 22.05 3.46 6.01
C SER A 549 22.06 4.72 5.17
N VAL A 550 23.18 5.45 5.21
CA VAL A 550 23.37 6.72 4.50
C VAL A 550 23.37 6.49 3.00
N PHE A 551 24.05 5.44 2.55
CA PHE A 551 24.15 5.12 1.12
C PHE A 551 22.80 4.67 0.54
N LEU A 552 22.01 3.91 1.30
CA LEU A 552 20.67 3.48 0.87
C LEU A 552 19.68 4.63 0.83
N ALA A 553 19.75 5.55 1.79
CA ALA A 553 18.93 6.75 1.77
C ALA A 553 19.25 7.63 0.55
N LEU A 554 20.55 7.87 0.29
CA LEU A 554 20.98 8.70 -0.85
C LEU A 554 20.55 8.10 -2.19
N LYS A 555 20.79 6.79 -2.40
CA LYS A 555 20.39 6.15 -3.66
C LYS A 555 18.86 6.19 -3.83
N GLY A 556 18.08 6.00 -2.75
CA GLY A 556 16.62 5.96 -2.83
C GLY A 556 16.05 7.29 -3.30
N VAL A 557 16.58 8.39 -2.75
CA VAL A 557 16.28 9.75 -3.21
C VAL A 557 16.65 9.95 -4.68
N LEU A 558 17.84 9.53 -5.10
CA LEU A 558 18.27 9.66 -6.51
C LEU A 558 17.38 8.87 -7.48
N MET A 559 16.99 7.65 -7.11
CA MET A 559 16.10 6.85 -7.95
C MET A 559 14.70 7.45 -8.03
N THR A 560 14.20 7.99 -6.92
CA THR A 560 12.90 8.68 -6.90
C THR A 560 12.93 9.96 -7.73
N LEU A 561 14.01 10.75 -7.66
CA LEU A 561 14.21 11.91 -8.53
C LEU A 561 14.16 11.52 -10.01
N LEU A 562 14.77 10.39 -10.36
CA LEU A 562 14.79 9.90 -11.73
C LEU A 562 13.40 9.44 -12.21
N SER A 563 12.59 8.84 -11.34
CA SER A 563 11.17 8.53 -11.61
C SER A 563 10.33 9.80 -11.78
N VAL A 564 10.54 10.83 -10.94
CA VAL A 564 9.85 12.12 -11.07
C VAL A 564 10.25 12.81 -12.39
N ALA A 565 11.52 12.80 -12.75
CA ALA A 565 11.99 13.35 -14.02
C ALA A 565 11.36 12.64 -15.23
N ALA A 566 11.22 11.31 -15.17
CA ALA A 566 10.50 10.54 -16.19
C ALA A 566 9.01 10.89 -16.23
N ALA A 567 8.37 11.14 -15.09
CA ALA A 567 6.99 11.59 -15.02
C ALA A 567 6.80 12.99 -15.65
N TYR A 568 7.71 13.93 -15.37
CA TYR A 568 7.74 15.24 -16.02
C TYR A 568 7.92 15.14 -17.53
N GLY A 569 8.81 14.28 -18.01
CA GLY A 569 8.96 14.05 -19.44
C GLY A 569 7.70 13.45 -20.06
N SER A 570 6.98 12.59 -19.34
CA SER A 570 5.70 12.06 -19.79
C SER A 570 4.60 13.11 -19.94
N LEU A 571 4.57 14.13 -19.07
CA LEU A 571 3.66 15.27 -19.20
C LEU A 571 3.89 15.99 -20.52
N VAL A 572 5.15 16.29 -20.84
CA VAL A 572 5.52 16.95 -22.11
C VAL A 572 5.11 16.09 -23.32
N MET A 573 5.40 14.79 -23.29
CA MET A 573 5.03 13.87 -24.38
C MET A 573 3.51 13.77 -24.59
N VAL A 574 2.74 13.65 -23.50
CA VAL A 574 1.28 13.47 -23.56
C VAL A 574 0.58 14.76 -23.95
N PHE A 575 0.91 15.86 -23.27
CA PHE A 575 0.13 17.10 -23.32
C PHE A 575 0.72 18.15 -24.27
N GLN A 576 2.04 18.35 -24.30
CA GLN A 576 2.66 19.36 -25.17
C GLN A 576 2.90 18.84 -26.59
N TRP A 577 3.47 17.64 -26.72
CA TRP A 577 3.68 16.99 -28.01
C TRP A 577 2.41 16.32 -28.55
N GLY A 578 1.42 16.08 -27.69
CA GLY A 578 0.11 15.59 -28.09
C GLY A 578 0.07 14.12 -28.52
N TRP A 579 0.99 13.27 -28.03
CA TRP A 579 1.06 11.85 -28.44
C TRP A 579 -0.23 11.07 -28.16
N LEU A 580 -0.99 11.47 -27.13
CA LEU A 580 -2.21 10.79 -26.69
C LEU A 580 -3.48 11.57 -27.07
N LYS A 581 -3.40 12.47 -28.06
CA LYS A 581 -4.54 13.27 -28.53
C LYS A 581 -5.74 12.41 -28.93
N ASP A 582 -5.50 11.30 -29.63
CA ASP A 582 -6.56 10.41 -30.11
C ASP A 582 -7.24 9.61 -28.97
N LEU A 583 -6.60 9.52 -27.80
CA LEU A 583 -7.17 8.90 -26.60
C LEU A 583 -8.06 9.86 -25.79
N GLY A 584 -8.16 11.13 -26.18
CA GLY A 584 -8.96 12.14 -25.49
C GLY A 584 -8.16 13.15 -24.66
N PHE A 585 -6.82 13.13 -24.72
CA PHE A 585 -5.98 14.13 -24.05
C PHE A 585 -5.73 15.32 -24.98
N ALA A 586 -6.40 16.44 -24.73
CA ALA A 586 -6.22 17.64 -25.55
C ALA A 586 -4.76 18.14 -25.52
N GLN A 587 -4.22 18.48 -26.70
CA GLN A 587 -2.91 19.10 -26.77
C GLN A 587 -2.97 20.51 -26.18
N ILE A 588 -2.07 20.81 -25.25
CA ILE A 588 -1.95 22.10 -24.57
C ILE A 588 -0.57 22.70 -24.82
N SER A 589 -0.49 24.03 -24.79
CA SER A 589 0.76 24.75 -25.07
C SER A 589 1.69 24.88 -23.85
N SER A 590 1.15 24.74 -22.65
CA SER A 590 1.88 24.84 -21.38
C SER A 590 1.30 23.86 -20.37
N ILE A 591 2.16 23.29 -19.52
CA ILE A 591 1.75 22.52 -18.35
C ILE A 591 1.37 23.50 -17.23
N ASP A 592 0.35 23.17 -16.45
CA ASP A 592 -0.06 24.03 -15.35
C ASP A 592 1.06 24.15 -14.29
N SER A 593 1.39 25.38 -13.91
CA SER A 593 2.50 25.67 -12.99
C SER A 593 2.31 25.02 -11.61
N THR A 594 1.09 24.64 -11.22
CA THR A 594 0.83 23.96 -9.94
C THR A 594 1.21 22.48 -9.94
N VAL A 595 1.33 21.85 -11.11
CA VAL A 595 1.48 20.39 -11.25
C VAL A 595 2.87 19.90 -10.80
N PRO A 596 4.00 20.49 -11.24
CA PRO A 596 5.32 19.99 -10.85
C PRO A 596 5.53 19.93 -9.33
N PRO A 597 5.32 21.01 -8.54
CA PRO A 597 5.52 20.94 -7.09
C PRO A 597 4.68 19.85 -6.41
N LEU A 598 3.44 19.67 -6.87
CA LEU A 598 2.51 18.69 -6.29
C LEU A 598 2.92 17.26 -6.65
N VAL A 599 3.25 16.99 -7.91
CA VAL A 599 3.71 15.68 -8.38
C VAL A 599 5.02 15.31 -7.72
N LEU A 600 5.96 16.25 -7.60
CA LEU A 600 7.23 16.06 -6.90
C LEU A 600 6.99 15.61 -5.46
N ALA A 601 6.29 16.43 -4.66
CA ALA A 601 6.06 16.15 -3.25
C ALA A 601 5.28 14.84 -3.04
N MET A 602 4.25 14.59 -3.88
CA MET A 602 3.42 13.40 -3.76
C MET A 602 4.17 12.13 -4.16
N THR A 603 4.86 12.15 -5.30
CA THR A 603 5.62 10.98 -5.80
C THR A 603 6.72 10.60 -4.82
N PHE A 604 7.39 11.58 -4.22
CA PHE A 604 8.40 11.32 -3.20
C PHE A 604 7.82 10.58 -2.01
N GLY A 605 6.69 11.08 -1.48
CA GLY A 605 5.97 10.40 -0.42
C GLY A 605 5.61 8.97 -0.80
N LEU A 606 4.90 8.79 -1.91
CA LEU A 606 4.40 7.48 -2.38
C LEU A 606 5.51 6.48 -2.71
N SER A 607 6.62 6.94 -3.27
CA SER A 607 7.77 6.09 -3.62
C SER A 607 8.47 5.56 -2.35
N MET A 608 8.57 6.37 -1.30
CA MET A 608 9.28 5.92 -0.09
C MET A 608 8.62 4.70 0.56
N ASP A 609 7.30 4.59 0.48
CA ASP A 609 6.49 3.54 1.11
C ASP A 609 6.91 2.15 0.64
N TYR A 610 6.99 1.99 -0.67
CA TYR A 610 7.39 0.75 -1.30
C TYR A 610 8.90 0.49 -1.08
N GLU A 611 9.73 1.54 -0.94
CA GLU A 611 11.19 1.38 -0.81
C GLU A 611 11.52 0.89 0.58
N ILE A 612 10.90 1.50 1.59
CA ILE A 612 10.94 1.05 2.96
C ILE A 612 10.46 -0.40 3.03
N PHE A 613 9.32 -0.74 2.41
CA PHE A 613 8.80 -2.12 2.47
C PHE A 613 9.76 -3.15 1.86
N LEU A 614 10.31 -2.87 0.68
CA LEU A 614 11.25 -3.75 0.02
C LEU A 614 12.57 -3.86 0.80
N LEU A 615 13.16 -2.73 1.19
CA LEU A 615 14.44 -2.69 1.89
C LEU A 615 14.35 -3.32 3.28
N THR A 616 13.23 -3.17 3.97
CA THR A 616 13.03 -3.82 5.28
C THR A 616 13.06 -5.34 5.16
N ARG A 617 12.37 -5.92 4.16
CA ARG A 617 12.44 -7.38 3.91
C ARG A 617 13.84 -7.85 3.52
N ILE A 618 14.56 -7.07 2.71
CA ILE A 618 15.94 -7.37 2.34
C ILE A 618 16.82 -7.34 3.59
N ARG A 619 16.67 -6.31 4.43
CA ARG A 619 17.43 -6.14 5.67
C ARG A 619 17.17 -7.26 6.66
N GLU A 620 15.92 -7.65 6.87
CA GLU A 620 15.53 -8.77 7.73
C GLU A 620 16.26 -10.06 7.31
N ARG A 621 16.23 -10.40 6.00
CA ARG A 621 16.95 -11.57 5.49
C ARG A 621 18.47 -11.42 5.58
N PHE A 622 19.01 -10.20 5.40
CA PHE A 622 20.43 -9.94 5.51
C PHE A 622 20.94 -10.13 6.95
N LEU A 623 20.18 -9.69 7.95
CA LEU A 623 20.51 -9.90 9.37
C LEU A 623 20.57 -11.39 9.73
N HIS A 624 19.73 -12.23 9.12
CA HIS A 624 19.77 -13.69 9.31
C HIS A 624 20.87 -14.41 8.50
N SER A 625 21.09 -14.02 7.24
CA SER A 625 21.96 -14.76 6.31
C SER A 625 23.39 -14.22 6.19
N GLY A 626 23.61 -12.94 6.51
CA GLY A 626 24.85 -12.22 6.23
C GLY A 626 25.18 -12.03 4.74
N ASN A 627 24.32 -12.50 3.82
CA ASN A 627 24.58 -12.51 2.39
C ASN A 627 23.63 -11.54 1.65
N THR A 628 24.18 -10.44 1.13
CA THR A 628 23.39 -9.41 0.44
C THR A 628 22.69 -9.93 -0.81
N ARG A 629 23.28 -10.87 -1.56
CA ARG A 629 22.65 -11.41 -2.78
C ARG A 629 21.46 -12.29 -2.46
N ASP A 630 21.59 -13.16 -1.46
CA ASP A 630 20.48 -13.98 -0.98
C ASP A 630 19.35 -13.10 -0.42
N ALA A 631 19.72 -12.10 0.38
CA ALA A 631 18.80 -11.15 0.96
C ALA A 631 17.97 -10.38 -0.10
N VAL A 632 18.62 -9.88 -1.15
CA VAL A 632 17.94 -9.18 -2.25
C VAL A 632 17.04 -10.14 -3.03
N ALA A 633 17.51 -11.33 -3.37
CA ALA A 633 16.72 -12.33 -4.09
C ALA A 633 15.48 -12.74 -3.31
N TYR A 634 15.62 -12.99 -2.02
CA TYR A 634 14.51 -13.33 -1.13
C TYR A 634 13.53 -12.15 -0.94
N GLY A 635 14.04 -10.95 -0.64
CA GLY A 635 13.21 -9.77 -0.40
C GLY A 635 12.39 -9.38 -1.63
N VAL A 636 13.00 -9.39 -2.82
CA VAL A 636 12.29 -9.05 -4.06
C VAL A 636 11.32 -10.18 -4.45
N SER A 637 11.70 -11.46 -4.34
CA SER A 637 10.82 -12.56 -4.77
C SER A 637 9.55 -12.73 -3.93
N THR A 638 9.62 -12.34 -2.64
CA THR A 638 8.49 -12.38 -1.71
C THR A 638 7.63 -11.11 -1.77
N SER A 639 8.24 -9.94 -2.00
CA SER A 639 7.52 -8.66 -2.04
C SER A 639 7.09 -8.21 -3.45
N ALA A 640 7.69 -8.73 -4.53
CA ALA A 640 7.42 -8.23 -5.89
C ALA A 640 5.94 -8.33 -6.26
N ARG A 641 5.25 -9.42 -5.88
CA ARG A 641 3.82 -9.57 -6.18
C ARG A 641 2.96 -8.56 -5.41
N THR A 642 3.24 -8.33 -4.13
CA THR A 642 2.46 -7.38 -3.33
C THR A 642 2.69 -5.94 -3.80
N ILE A 643 3.95 -5.58 -4.06
CA ILE A 643 4.32 -4.25 -4.59
C ILE A 643 3.68 -4.01 -5.96
N THR A 644 3.77 -4.96 -6.90
CA THR A 644 3.17 -4.79 -8.24
C THR A 644 1.64 -4.74 -8.20
N SER A 645 1.00 -5.47 -7.29
CA SER A 645 -0.46 -5.42 -7.13
C SER A 645 -0.93 -4.08 -6.56
N ALA A 646 -0.22 -3.56 -5.56
CA ALA A 646 -0.46 -2.25 -4.97
C ALA A 646 -0.26 -1.13 -6.00
N ALA A 647 0.86 -1.18 -6.73
CA ALA A 647 1.15 -0.24 -7.81
C ALA A 647 0.08 -0.27 -8.91
N LEU A 648 -0.42 -1.45 -9.31
CA LEU A 648 -1.48 -1.58 -10.31
C LEU A 648 -2.77 -0.87 -9.87
N ILE A 649 -3.13 -0.97 -8.58
CA ILE A 649 -4.30 -0.27 -8.03
C ILE A 649 -4.08 1.23 -8.08
N MET A 650 -2.92 1.71 -7.62
CA MET A 650 -2.58 3.14 -7.65
C MET A 650 -2.60 3.71 -9.06
N ILE A 651 -1.98 3.00 -10.02
CA ILE A 651 -2.01 3.36 -11.43
C ILE A 651 -3.47 3.43 -11.91
N ALA A 652 -4.31 2.43 -11.61
CA ALA A 652 -5.71 2.44 -12.01
C ALA A 652 -6.48 3.63 -11.44
N VAL A 653 -6.25 3.99 -10.16
CA VAL A 653 -6.86 5.16 -9.52
C VAL A 653 -6.47 6.43 -10.27
N PHE A 654 -5.17 6.65 -10.48
CA PHE A 654 -4.65 7.86 -11.10
C PHE A 654 -5.00 7.97 -12.58
N VAL A 655 -5.02 6.84 -13.31
CA VAL A 655 -5.52 6.78 -14.69
C VAL A 655 -7.02 7.08 -14.72
N GLY A 656 -7.81 6.60 -13.76
CA GLY A 656 -9.23 6.94 -13.67
C GLY A 656 -9.46 8.45 -13.52
N PHE A 657 -8.67 9.12 -12.69
CA PHE A 657 -8.67 10.58 -12.58
C PHE A 657 -8.08 11.27 -13.82
N ALA A 658 -7.16 10.63 -14.54
CA ALA A 658 -6.63 11.17 -15.79
C ALA A 658 -7.71 11.36 -16.87
N PHE A 659 -8.74 10.50 -16.86
CA PHE A 659 -9.89 10.57 -17.76
C PHE A 659 -11.09 11.35 -17.20
N ALA A 660 -10.95 12.01 -16.04
CA ALA A 660 -12.05 12.69 -15.35
C ALA A 660 -12.52 14.01 -16.01
N GLY A 661 -11.80 14.53 -16.99
CA GLY A 661 -12.24 15.68 -17.82
C GLY A 661 -11.48 16.99 -17.58
N MET A 662 -11.06 17.30 -16.35
CA MET A 662 -10.28 18.53 -16.09
C MET A 662 -8.80 18.37 -16.46
N PRO A 663 -8.21 19.28 -17.25
CA PRO A 663 -6.79 19.25 -17.60
C PRO A 663 -5.86 19.20 -16.39
N LEU A 664 -6.11 20.00 -15.35
CA LEU A 664 -5.28 20.03 -14.14
C LEU A 664 -5.26 18.66 -13.43
N VAL A 665 -6.42 18.03 -13.25
CA VAL A 665 -6.52 16.71 -12.63
C VAL A 665 -5.93 15.64 -13.56
N ALA A 666 -6.09 15.81 -14.87
CA ALA A 666 -5.52 14.92 -15.87
C ALA A 666 -3.99 14.92 -15.86
N GLU A 667 -3.37 16.09 -15.79
CA GLU A 667 -1.93 16.26 -15.69
C GLU A 667 -1.38 15.58 -14.42
N ILE A 668 -1.96 15.86 -13.25
CA ILE A 668 -1.54 15.21 -11.98
C ILE A 668 -1.72 13.69 -12.08
N GLY A 669 -2.83 13.23 -12.68
CA GLY A 669 -3.18 11.82 -12.81
C GLY A 669 -2.19 11.06 -13.68
N VAL A 670 -1.90 11.58 -14.87
CA VAL A 670 -0.90 11.02 -15.78
C VAL A 670 0.47 11.01 -15.14
N ALA A 671 0.90 12.13 -14.56
CA ALA A 671 2.23 12.24 -13.96
C ALA A 671 2.41 11.25 -12.80
N CYS A 672 1.45 11.17 -11.87
CA CYS A 672 1.51 10.24 -10.75
C CYS A 672 1.42 8.78 -11.21
N ALA A 673 0.57 8.47 -12.20
CA ALA A 673 0.47 7.12 -12.75
C ALA A 673 1.79 6.67 -13.39
N VAL A 674 2.42 7.52 -14.20
CA VAL A 674 3.72 7.22 -14.84
C VAL A 674 4.82 7.12 -13.79
N ALA A 675 4.86 8.06 -12.84
CA ALA A 675 5.86 8.04 -11.77
C ALA A 675 5.84 6.71 -10.99
N ILE A 676 4.65 6.27 -10.59
CA ILE A 676 4.45 5.01 -9.85
C ILE A 676 4.71 3.80 -10.74
N ALA A 677 4.29 3.82 -12.01
CA ALA A 677 4.55 2.72 -12.94
C ALA A 677 6.05 2.50 -13.16
N VAL A 678 6.78 3.59 -13.40
CA VAL A 678 8.23 3.59 -13.60
C VAL A 678 8.95 3.15 -12.33
N ASP A 679 8.54 3.67 -11.18
CA ASP A 679 9.12 3.33 -9.90
C ASP A 679 8.88 1.85 -9.53
N ALA A 680 7.64 1.38 -9.64
CA ALA A 680 7.26 0.02 -9.32
C ALA A 680 7.89 -1.03 -10.24
N THR A 681 8.26 -0.66 -11.47
CA THR A 681 8.81 -1.59 -12.47
C THR A 681 10.31 -1.40 -12.68
N VAL A 682 10.72 -0.30 -13.30
CA VAL A 682 12.10 -0.03 -13.70
C VAL A 682 12.98 0.17 -12.47
N VAL A 683 12.54 0.98 -11.52
CA VAL A 683 13.33 1.25 -10.32
C VAL A 683 13.37 0.02 -9.39
N ARG A 684 12.22 -0.47 -8.94
CA ARG A 684 12.18 -1.53 -7.91
C ARG A 684 12.57 -2.91 -8.39
N LEU A 685 12.20 -3.30 -9.61
CA LEU A 685 12.43 -4.67 -10.09
C LEU A 685 13.76 -4.82 -10.83
N VAL A 686 14.39 -3.71 -11.26
CA VAL A 686 15.64 -3.74 -12.03
C VAL A 686 16.74 -2.94 -11.36
N MET A 687 16.53 -1.64 -11.15
CA MET A 687 17.57 -0.73 -10.67
C MET A 687 18.01 -1.03 -9.23
N VAL A 688 17.05 -1.16 -8.30
CA VAL A 688 17.33 -1.42 -6.88
C VAL A 688 18.09 -2.73 -6.69
N PRO A 689 17.66 -3.89 -7.23
CA PRO A 689 18.40 -5.14 -7.10
C PRO A 689 19.79 -5.10 -7.73
N ALA A 690 19.92 -4.43 -8.89
CA ALA A 690 21.20 -4.28 -9.58
C ALA A 690 22.21 -3.48 -8.74
N LEU A 691 21.80 -2.31 -8.24
CA LEU A 691 22.67 -1.47 -7.40
C LEU A 691 23.00 -2.14 -6.07
N MET A 692 22.03 -2.84 -5.45
CA MET A 692 22.28 -3.61 -4.23
C MET A 692 23.32 -4.72 -4.47
N ALA A 693 23.27 -5.39 -5.62
CA ALA A 693 24.23 -6.41 -6.00
C ALA A 693 25.64 -5.85 -6.27
N MET A 694 25.73 -4.61 -6.77
CA MET A 694 27.01 -3.93 -7.07
C MET A 694 27.70 -3.42 -5.81
N PHE A 695 26.97 -2.75 -4.92
CA PHE A 695 27.53 -2.01 -3.78
C PHE A 695 27.54 -2.79 -2.46
N ALA A 696 27.40 -4.12 -2.52
CA ALA A 696 27.25 -5.08 -1.41
C ALA A 696 27.51 -4.55 0.01
N GLN A 697 28.77 -4.27 0.38
CA GLN A 697 29.17 -3.84 1.73
C GLN A 697 28.81 -2.39 2.05
N TRP A 698 28.85 -1.50 1.05
CA TRP A 698 28.58 -0.06 1.20
C TRP A 698 27.10 0.21 1.48
N ASN A 699 26.23 -0.68 1.01
CA ASN A 699 24.80 -0.65 1.28
C ASN A 699 24.46 -0.63 2.78
N TRP A 700 25.31 -1.18 3.64
CA TRP A 700 25.01 -1.29 5.08
C TRP A 700 25.85 -0.33 5.92
N TRP A 701 26.50 0.64 5.27
CA TRP A 701 27.39 1.59 5.94
C TRP A 701 26.61 2.65 6.71
N LEU A 702 26.92 2.76 8.00
CA LEU A 702 26.39 3.77 8.91
C LEU A 702 27.52 4.31 9.81
N PRO A 703 27.72 5.64 9.87
CA PRO A 703 28.68 6.23 10.80
C PRO A 703 28.35 5.92 12.27
N PRO A 704 29.35 5.59 13.13
CA PRO A 704 29.10 5.21 14.53
C PRO A 704 28.51 6.32 15.41
N TRP A 705 28.70 7.59 15.04
CA TRP A 705 28.09 8.71 15.74
C TRP A 705 26.59 8.82 15.39
N LEU A 706 26.25 8.54 14.14
CA LEU A 706 24.88 8.61 13.64
C LEU A 706 24.03 7.45 14.17
N SER A 707 24.63 6.26 14.32
CA SER A 707 23.97 5.12 14.95
C SER A 707 23.59 5.34 16.42
N ARG A 708 24.20 6.31 17.10
CA ARG A 708 23.84 6.69 18.49
C ARG A 708 22.71 7.72 18.56
N VAL A 709 22.55 8.53 17.51
CA VAL A 709 21.56 9.62 17.46
C VAL A 709 20.24 9.14 16.85
N LEU A 710 20.31 8.23 15.88
CA LEU A 710 19.12 7.72 15.20
C LEU A 710 18.24 6.90 16.16
N PRO A 711 16.92 7.12 16.16
CA PRO A 711 16.01 6.31 16.95
C PRO A 711 16.02 4.86 16.42
N SER A 712 15.95 3.89 17.34
CA SER A 712 15.74 2.49 16.97
C SER A 712 14.29 2.29 16.55
N VAL A 713 14.05 2.01 15.27
CA VAL A 713 12.72 1.64 14.78
C VAL A 713 12.56 0.13 15.00
N ASP A 714 11.41 -0.30 15.56
CA ASP A 714 11.13 -1.68 16.02
C ASP A 714 11.21 -2.77 14.92
N PHE A 715 11.53 -2.44 13.66
CA PHE A 715 11.77 -3.41 12.58
C PHE A 715 12.92 -4.38 12.88
N ASP A 716 13.84 -4.01 13.79
CA ASP A 716 14.99 -4.83 14.15
C ASP A 716 14.64 -5.98 15.14
N ARG A 717 13.41 -6.03 15.68
CA ARG A 717 13.00 -7.11 16.60
C ARG A 717 12.18 -8.15 15.86
N PRO A 718 12.69 -9.39 15.67
CA PRO A 718 11.88 -10.46 15.09
C PRO A 718 10.64 -10.66 15.97
N LEU A 719 9.47 -10.76 15.31
CA LEU A 719 8.26 -11.17 16.01
C LEU A 719 8.55 -12.50 16.73
N PRO A 720 8.03 -12.71 17.94
CA PRO A 720 8.19 -14.01 18.60
C PRO A 720 7.75 -15.10 17.62
N GLU A 721 8.68 -16.02 17.33
CA GLU A 721 8.41 -17.16 16.47
C GLU A 721 7.20 -17.89 17.05
N VAL A 722 6.23 -18.17 16.19
CA VAL A 722 5.18 -19.10 16.57
C VAL A 722 5.89 -20.44 16.63
N ASP A 723 6.00 -21.01 17.83
CA ASP A 723 6.50 -22.36 18.03
C ASP A 723 5.51 -23.32 17.37
N LEU A 724 5.68 -23.53 16.06
CA LEU A 724 4.92 -24.44 15.21
C LEU A 724 5.44 -25.87 15.42
N GLY A 725 5.74 -26.25 16.66
CA GLY A 725 6.10 -27.63 17.01
C GLY A 725 5.07 -28.58 16.42
N ASP A 726 5.51 -29.41 15.47
CA ASP A 726 4.79 -30.50 14.83
C ASP A 726 3.35 -30.20 14.35
N VAL A 727 3.08 -28.98 13.86
CA VAL A 727 1.79 -28.65 13.24
C VAL A 727 1.83 -28.94 11.74
N VAL A 728 1.17 -30.01 11.34
CA VAL A 728 0.98 -30.38 9.94
C VAL A 728 -0.30 -29.71 9.42
N VAL A 729 -0.14 -28.69 8.57
CA VAL A 729 -1.25 -27.97 7.94
C VAL A 729 -1.74 -28.77 6.74
N ILE A 730 -2.97 -29.29 6.79
CA ILE A 730 -3.59 -29.94 5.62
C ILE A 730 -4.08 -28.84 4.67
N PRO A 731 -3.59 -28.76 3.42
CA PRO A 731 -4.12 -27.83 2.44
C PRO A 731 -5.55 -28.23 2.01
N ASP A 732 -6.38 -27.24 1.69
CA ASP A 732 -7.82 -27.37 1.39
C ASP A 732 -8.17 -28.29 0.19
N ASP A 733 -7.20 -28.71 -0.63
CA ASP A 733 -7.40 -29.57 -1.81
C ASP A 733 -6.48 -30.81 -1.76
N ILE A 734 -7.05 -31.97 -1.38
CA ILE A 734 -6.36 -33.28 -1.36
C ILE A 734 -6.04 -33.79 -2.79
N SER A 735 -6.65 -33.20 -3.82
CA SER A 735 -6.59 -33.62 -5.22
C SER A 735 -5.52 -32.89 -6.06
N ALA A 736 -4.80 -31.91 -5.51
CA ALA A 736 -3.74 -31.21 -6.23
C ALA A 736 -2.39 -31.94 -6.07
N LEU A 737 -1.95 -32.63 -7.13
CA LEU A 737 -0.64 -33.29 -7.23
C LEU A 737 0.54 -32.31 -7.06
N VAL A 738 0.89 -32.02 -5.81
CA VAL A 738 2.27 -32.16 -5.33
C VAL A 738 2.24 -33.46 -4.54
N ALA A 739 3.16 -34.40 -4.80
CA ALA A 739 3.22 -35.61 -3.99
C ALA A 739 3.28 -35.17 -2.51
N PRO A 740 2.25 -35.47 -1.69
CA PRO A 740 2.33 -35.21 -0.26
C PRO A 740 3.61 -35.89 0.25
N SER A 741 4.32 -35.27 1.20
CA SER A 741 5.40 -35.98 1.89
C SER A 741 4.84 -37.33 2.36
N ALA A 742 5.65 -38.39 2.26
CA ALA A 742 5.25 -39.75 2.65
C ALA A 742 4.52 -39.74 4.01
N ASP A 743 5.01 -38.91 4.94
CA ASP A 743 4.43 -38.65 6.25
C ASP A 743 2.99 -38.12 6.24
N LEU A 744 2.65 -37.14 5.39
CA LEU A 744 1.29 -36.58 5.33
C LEU A 744 0.29 -37.59 4.75
N ARG A 745 0.70 -38.30 3.68
CA ARG A 745 -0.13 -39.34 3.05
C ARG A 745 -0.38 -40.48 4.03
N MET A 746 0.63 -40.82 4.82
CA MET A 746 0.56 -41.82 5.87
C MET A 746 -0.35 -41.37 7.00
N VAL A 747 -0.17 -40.17 7.57
CA VAL A 747 -1.02 -39.66 8.67
C VAL A 747 -2.50 -39.59 8.25
N LEU A 748 -2.78 -39.16 7.01
CA LEU A 748 -4.15 -39.11 6.47
C LEU A 748 -4.75 -40.51 6.24
N LYS A 749 -4.03 -41.45 5.61
CA LYS A 749 -4.48 -42.83 5.45
C LYS A 749 -4.67 -43.53 6.80
N SER A 750 -3.75 -43.28 7.73
CA SER A 750 -3.76 -43.82 9.10
C SER A 750 -4.96 -43.31 9.88
N ALA A 751 -5.20 -42.00 9.88
CA ALA A 751 -6.36 -41.38 10.54
C ALA A 751 -7.70 -41.87 9.95
N ALA A 752 -7.78 -42.02 8.63
CA ALA A 752 -8.97 -42.54 7.94
C ALA A 752 -9.27 -44.00 8.31
N LYS A 753 -8.24 -44.86 8.44
CA LYS A 753 -8.40 -46.26 8.84
C LYS A 753 -8.65 -46.42 10.36
N LEU A 754 -8.05 -45.57 11.21
CA LEU A 754 -8.27 -45.55 12.67
C LEU A 754 -9.72 -45.24 13.05
N LYS A 755 -10.44 -44.43 12.24
CA LYS A 755 -11.87 -44.15 12.40
C LYS A 755 -12.74 -45.42 12.46
N HIS A 756 -12.31 -46.51 11.80
CA HIS A 756 -13.04 -47.77 11.76
C HIS A 756 -12.65 -48.76 12.87
N LEU A 757 -11.49 -48.56 13.51
CA LEU A 757 -10.94 -49.47 14.51
C LEU A 757 -11.20 -49.02 15.96
N ALA A 758 -11.33 -47.71 16.19
CA ALA A 758 -11.67 -47.13 17.48
C ALA A 758 -12.41 -45.79 17.27
N PRO A 759 -13.74 -45.80 17.07
CA PRO A 759 -14.51 -44.59 16.77
C PRO A 759 -14.43 -43.52 17.87
N ASP A 760 -14.16 -43.93 19.12
CA ASP A 760 -14.05 -43.04 20.28
C ASP A 760 -12.62 -42.52 20.54
N ALA A 761 -11.61 -43.00 19.81
CA ALA A 761 -10.22 -42.55 20.00
C ALA A 761 -9.91 -41.19 19.34
N ILE A 762 -10.78 -40.72 18.44
CA ILE A 762 -10.70 -39.38 17.85
C ILE A 762 -11.51 -38.43 18.73
N CYS A 763 -11.08 -38.27 19.99
CA CYS A 763 -11.69 -37.34 20.92
C CYS A 763 -10.98 -35.98 20.87
N VAL A 764 -11.77 -34.94 20.63
CA VAL A 764 -11.41 -33.54 20.88
C VAL A 764 -11.18 -33.40 22.39
N THR A 765 -9.92 -33.22 22.78
CA THR A 765 -9.42 -32.72 24.07
C THR A 765 -10.11 -33.20 25.36
N ASP A 766 -9.48 -34.16 26.05
CA ASP A 766 -9.33 -34.12 27.52
C ASP A 766 -8.01 -34.83 27.91
N PRO A 767 -7.01 -34.17 28.51
CA PRO A 767 -5.64 -34.70 28.63
C PRO A 767 -5.45 -35.72 29.78
N LEU A 768 -6.52 -36.30 30.34
CA LEU A 768 -6.45 -37.21 31.49
C LEU A 768 -7.03 -38.62 31.23
N ALA A 769 -7.48 -38.94 30.01
CA ALA A 769 -8.14 -40.23 29.74
C ALA A 769 -7.19 -41.43 29.49
N PHE A 770 -5.86 -41.27 29.51
CA PHE A 770 -4.91 -42.37 29.25
C PHE A 770 -3.77 -42.52 30.27
N SER A 771 -3.93 -42.01 31.50
CA SER A 771 -3.05 -42.39 32.62
C SER A 771 -3.75 -43.44 33.49
N GLY A 772 -3.57 -44.72 33.18
CA GLY A 772 -4.12 -45.78 34.03
C GLY A 772 -3.87 -47.18 33.53
N CYS A 773 -2.67 -47.72 33.82
CA CYS A 773 -2.45 -49.15 34.07
C CYS A 773 -1.14 -49.29 34.86
N GLY A 774 -1.23 -48.99 36.16
CA GLY A 774 -0.24 -49.39 37.16
C GLY A 774 -0.46 -50.84 37.58
N ARG A 775 0.64 -51.48 38.00
CA ARG A 775 0.78 -52.89 38.40
C ARG A 775 -0.35 -53.42 39.29
N SER A 776 -0.87 -54.60 38.93
CA SER A 776 -1.61 -55.47 39.84
C SER A 776 -0.64 -56.30 40.68
N GLY A 777 -0.85 -56.30 41.99
CA GLY A 777 -0.21 -57.19 42.95
C GLY A 777 -0.71 -56.95 44.37
N GLY A 778 -1.60 -57.83 44.86
CA GLY A 778 -1.70 -58.18 46.30
C GLY A 778 -2.86 -57.59 47.13
N GLN A 779 -3.93 -58.37 47.26
CA GLN A 779 -4.76 -58.68 48.45
C GLN A 779 -5.36 -57.58 49.39
N ALA A 780 -6.71 -57.60 49.40
CA ALA A 780 -7.65 -57.79 50.54
C ALA A 780 -8.18 -56.61 51.40
N SER A 781 -9.52 -56.68 51.58
CA SER A 781 -10.42 -56.10 52.62
C SER A 781 -10.72 -54.58 52.54
N SER A 782 -11.88 -54.02 52.87
CA SER A 782 -13.29 -54.42 53.08
C SER A 782 -14.04 -53.14 53.49
N GLY A 783 -15.25 -52.87 52.97
CA GLY A 783 -16.24 -52.00 53.64
C GLY A 783 -16.44 -50.57 53.10
N PRO A 784 -17.68 -50.03 53.13
CA PRO A 784 -18.12 -48.85 52.36
C PRO A 784 -18.18 -47.55 53.19
N ASP A 785 -18.16 -46.38 52.53
CA ASP A 785 -19.11 -45.27 52.80
C ASP A 785 -18.82 -43.99 51.96
N GLU A 786 -19.93 -43.52 51.37
CA GLU A 786 -20.45 -42.16 51.17
C GLU A 786 -19.61 -40.85 51.14
N GLU A 787 -20.05 -40.02 50.17
CA GLU A 787 -20.36 -38.57 50.23
C GLU A 787 -19.31 -37.45 49.98
N ARG A 788 -19.67 -36.64 48.97
CA ARG A 788 -19.62 -35.16 48.84
C ARG A 788 -18.25 -34.45 48.86
N THR A 789 -17.96 -33.70 47.79
CA THR A 789 -18.30 -32.25 47.69
C THR A 789 -17.83 -31.60 46.38
N ARG A 790 -18.54 -30.52 46.02
CA ARG A 790 -18.46 -29.67 44.83
C ARG A 790 -17.21 -28.76 44.78
N GLY A 791 -16.70 -28.57 43.56
CA GLY A 791 -16.51 -27.28 42.89
C GLY A 791 -15.46 -26.27 43.40
N LEU A 792 -14.51 -25.91 42.53
CA LEU A 792 -13.99 -24.54 42.37
C LEU A 792 -13.15 -24.41 41.08
N GLY A 793 -13.35 -23.30 40.35
CA GLY A 793 -12.81 -23.02 39.02
C GLY A 793 -11.33 -22.59 39.01
N PRO A 794 -10.75 -22.41 37.81
CA PRO A 794 -9.31 -22.31 37.63
C PRO A 794 -8.80 -20.89 37.88
N GLY A 795 -7.98 -20.73 38.90
CA GLY A 795 -7.24 -19.50 39.14
C GLY A 795 -6.40 -19.60 40.41
N GLN A 796 -5.11 -19.88 40.23
CA GLN A 796 -3.95 -19.50 41.05
C GLN A 796 -2.94 -20.65 41.14
N ILE A 797 -1.82 -20.47 40.45
CA ILE A 797 -0.56 -21.13 40.75
C ILE A 797 0.14 -20.27 41.80
N PRO A 798 0.63 -20.88 42.90
CA PRO A 798 1.95 -20.49 43.40
C PRO A 798 2.89 -21.69 43.62
N HIS A 799 4.16 -21.34 43.57
CA HIS A 799 5.37 -22.15 43.62
C HIS A 799 5.63 -22.98 44.89
N GLN A 800 6.48 -24.00 44.71
CA GLN A 800 7.51 -24.56 45.60
C GLN A 800 7.14 -25.54 46.74
N VAL A 801 7.66 -26.77 46.64
CA VAL A 801 8.12 -27.66 47.73
C VAL A 801 9.35 -28.42 47.19
N ALA A 802 10.57 -28.02 47.53
CA ALA A 802 11.41 -28.45 48.65
C ALA A 802 12.04 -29.86 48.47
N LEU A 803 13.34 -29.86 48.14
CA LEU A 803 14.27 -30.98 48.31
C LEU A 803 14.91 -30.86 49.69
N GLY A 804 14.86 -31.94 50.48
CA GLY A 804 15.45 -32.05 51.80
C GLY A 804 16.90 -32.54 51.76
N GLU A 805 17.75 -31.74 52.43
CA GLU A 805 19.03 -31.98 53.10
C GLU A 805 19.77 -33.32 52.98
N GLU A 806 21.07 -33.23 52.65
CA GLU A 806 22.11 -33.94 53.42
C GLU A 806 23.37 -33.07 53.57
N LYS A 807 23.92 -33.05 54.79
CA LYS A 807 24.96 -32.15 55.32
C LYS A 807 26.38 -32.54 54.88
N VAL A 808 27.24 -31.56 54.61
CA VAL A 808 28.62 -31.49 55.15
C VAL A 808 29.03 -30.02 55.32
N ALA A 809 29.51 -29.68 56.52
CA ALA A 809 29.98 -28.37 56.94
C ALA A 809 31.46 -28.12 56.57
N VAL A 810 31.86 -26.85 56.48
CA VAL A 810 32.94 -26.20 57.27
C VAL A 810 33.33 -24.85 56.63
N GLY A 811 33.41 -23.80 57.47
CA GLY A 811 34.49 -22.81 57.38
C GLY A 811 34.14 -21.40 56.88
N VAL A 812 33.88 -20.51 57.84
CA VAL A 812 33.61 -19.07 57.70
C VAL A 812 34.93 -18.27 57.57
N THR A 813 34.95 -17.17 56.80
CA THR A 813 35.30 -15.78 57.20
C THR A 813 35.99 -14.95 56.11
N ALA A 814 35.59 -13.68 56.10
CA ALA A 814 35.94 -12.61 55.18
C ALA A 814 37.35 -12.05 55.37
N GLY A 815 37.86 -11.33 54.37
CA GLY A 815 39.06 -10.50 54.54
C GLY A 815 39.55 -9.85 53.25
N ASP A 816 39.48 -8.53 53.24
CA ASP A 816 39.72 -7.57 52.16
C ASP A 816 41.22 -7.29 51.86
N ARG A 817 41.51 -6.85 50.62
CA ARG A 817 42.65 -6.02 50.11
C ARG A 817 43.59 -6.58 49.02
N LYS A 818 43.42 -5.98 47.83
CA LYS A 818 44.39 -5.28 46.97
C LYS A 818 45.80 -5.87 46.69
N THR A 819 46.05 -5.98 45.37
CA THR A 819 47.20 -5.55 44.55
C THR A 819 48.04 -6.62 43.83
N ALA A 820 48.24 -6.33 42.53
CA ALA A 820 49.39 -6.61 41.67
C ALA A 820 49.44 -7.91 40.82
N THR A 821 49.13 -7.68 39.52
CA THR A 821 49.94 -8.00 38.32
C THR A 821 50.21 -9.43 37.83
N ASN A 822 49.89 -9.58 36.53
CA ASN A 822 50.52 -10.37 35.45
C ASN A 822 50.19 -11.86 35.29
N GLY A 823 49.82 -12.23 34.05
CA GLY A 823 50.14 -13.55 33.48
C GLY A 823 49.08 -14.15 32.56
N HIS A 824 49.35 -14.11 31.25
CA HIS A 824 48.57 -14.55 30.08
C HIS A 824 47.85 -15.92 30.09
N ALA A 825 46.79 -15.97 29.28
CA ALA A 825 45.92 -17.11 28.98
C ALA A 825 46.36 -17.96 27.77
N ASN A 826 46.19 -19.28 27.95
CA ASN A 826 45.82 -20.38 27.05
C ASN A 826 45.81 -20.23 25.50
N GLY A 827 46.23 -21.32 24.84
CA GLY A 827 45.36 -21.97 23.84
C GLY A 827 45.98 -22.54 22.55
N SER A 828 46.28 -23.85 22.57
CA SER A 828 46.13 -24.85 21.49
C SER A 828 46.67 -24.62 20.05
N SER A 829 47.70 -25.40 19.69
CA SER A 829 48.08 -25.86 18.34
C SER A 829 47.34 -27.18 18.01
N GLY A 830 46.54 -27.37 16.95
CA GLY A 830 46.87 -27.53 15.51
C GLY A 830 46.64 -29.00 15.07
N PRO A 831 46.57 -29.41 13.77
CA PRO A 831 46.28 -28.67 12.53
C PRO A 831 45.40 -29.43 11.46
N LYS A 832 44.88 -28.66 10.48
CA LYS A 832 44.84 -28.84 8.99
C LYS A 832 44.63 -30.24 8.32
N LYS A 833 43.62 -30.36 7.44
CA LYS A 833 43.63 -30.13 5.95
C LYS A 833 42.85 -31.15 5.07
N LEU A 834 42.09 -30.57 4.12
CA LEU A 834 41.80 -30.95 2.71
C LEU A 834 40.66 -31.91 2.26
N VAL A 835 39.55 -31.30 1.80
CA VAL A 835 38.96 -31.23 0.42
C VAL A 835 38.64 -32.50 -0.40
N GLY A 836 37.36 -32.53 -0.86
CA GLY A 836 36.83 -33.05 -2.14
C GLY A 836 35.83 -34.19 -1.98
N GLY A 837 34.62 -34.27 -2.55
CA GLY A 837 33.79 -33.47 -3.47
C GLY A 837 32.53 -34.31 -3.82
N LEU A 838 31.47 -33.64 -4.33
CA LEU A 838 30.29 -34.16 -5.07
C LEU A 838 29.10 -34.85 -4.33
N ALA A 839 27.94 -34.18 -4.48
CA ALA A 839 26.60 -34.66 -4.82
C ALA A 839 25.75 -35.53 -3.86
N ALA A 840 24.80 -34.83 -3.22
CA ALA A 840 23.36 -35.14 -3.13
C ALA A 840 22.86 -36.52 -2.65
N ARG A 841 22.29 -36.55 -1.44
CA ARG A 841 20.98 -37.17 -1.15
C ARG A 841 20.45 -36.70 0.22
N ASN A 842 19.13 -36.81 0.38
CA ASN A 842 18.25 -36.08 1.30
C ASN A 842 18.66 -36.09 2.78
N GLY A 843 18.42 -34.95 3.44
CA GLY A 843 18.61 -34.77 4.86
C GLY A 843 17.51 -35.44 5.68
N ILE A 844 17.88 -36.49 6.42
CA ILE A 844 17.22 -36.94 7.63
C ILE A 844 18.33 -37.27 8.63
N ALA A 845 18.74 -36.29 9.43
CA ALA A 845 19.54 -36.53 10.63
C ALA A 845 19.60 -35.27 11.50
N LYS A 846 18.56 -35.03 12.31
CA LYS A 846 18.73 -34.38 13.64
C LYS A 846 17.44 -34.42 14.46
N ALA A 847 17.28 -35.49 15.24
CA ALA A 847 16.56 -35.48 16.52
C ALA A 847 16.91 -36.75 17.31
N ILE A 848 18.13 -36.84 17.83
CA ILE A 848 18.41 -37.71 18.98
C ILE A 848 19.20 -36.86 19.97
N SER A 849 18.49 -36.36 20.97
CA SER A 849 19.07 -35.86 22.22
C SER A 849 19.34 -37.05 23.15
N GLY A 850 20.51 -37.09 23.77
CA GLY A 850 20.84 -38.04 24.82
C GLY A 850 22.08 -38.84 24.48
N SER A 851 23.17 -38.54 25.18
CA SER A 851 24.47 -39.20 25.08
C SER A 851 24.40 -40.68 25.44
N ASP A 852 24.22 -41.56 24.44
CA ASP A 852 24.57 -42.97 24.57
C ASP A 852 26.08 -43.13 24.34
N ARG A 853 26.75 -43.76 25.31
CA ARG A 853 28.18 -44.09 25.23
C ARG A 853 28.41 -45.04 24.04
N PRO A 854 29.55 -44.95 23.33
CA PRO A 854 29.83 -45.85 22.22
C PRO A 854 29.93 -47.30 22.73
N VAL A 855 28.95 -48.12 22.36
CA VAL A 855 28.94 -49.57 22.62
C VAL A 855 29.89 -50.23 21.63
N HIS A 856 30.79 -51.07 22.11
CA HIS A 856 31.82 -51.72 21.30
C HIS A 856 31.18 -52.58 20.19
N PRO A 857 31.72 -52.63 18.96
CA PRO A 857 31.11 -53.36 17.83
C PRO A 857 30.86 -54.85 18.13
N VAL A 858 31.68 -55.44 19.02
CA VAL A 858 31.58 -56.83 19.47
C VAL A 858 30.35 -57.09 20.34
N THR A 859 29.92 -56.12 21.16
CA THR A 859 28.69 -56.24 21.97
C THR A 859 27.43 -56.09 21.13
N LEU A 860 27.49 -55.31 20.04
CA LEU A 860 26.43 -55.20 19.04
C LEU A 860 26.28 -56.50 18.24
N TRP A 861 27.41 -57.09 17.83
CA TRP A 861 27.46 -58.40 17.16
C TRP A 861 26.93 -59.54 18.03
N ARG A 862 27.20 -59.54 19.34
CA ARG A 862 26.74 -60.58 20.26
C ARG A 862 25.22 -60.53 20.49
N GLY A 863 24.62 -59.34 20.53
CA GLY A 863 23.17 -59.15 20.61
C GLY A 863 22.45 -59.51 19.30
N ARG A 864 23.08 -59.23 18.16
CA ARG A 864 22.55 -59.57 16.82
C ARG A 864 22.63 -61.07 16.52
N LEU A 865 23.72 -61.73 16.92
CA LEU A 865 23.87 -63.19 16.80
C LEU A 865 22.90 -63.94 17.73
N SER A 866 22.63 -63.42 18.94
CA SER A 866 21.63 -64.03 19.82
C SER A 866 20.22 -63.94 19.26
N VAL A 867 19.88 -62.86 18.53
CA VAL A 867 18.59 -62.72 17.85
C VAL A 867 18.43 -63.75 16.73
N ALA A 868 19.48 -64.01 15.94
CA ALA A 868 19.47 -65.02 14.90
C ALA A 868 19.48 -66.47 15.45
N ILE A 869 20.09 -66.70 16.61
CA ILE A 869 20.13 -68.02 17.28
C ILE A 869 18.82 -68.32 18.01
N ASP A 870 18.25 -67.36 18.75
CA ASP A 870 16.88 -67.45 19.32
C ASP A 870 15.85 -67.57 18.19
N ALA A 871 16.17 -66.92 17.06
CA ALA A 871 15.76 -67.05 15.65
C ALA A 871 15.59 -68.48 15.09
N LEU A 872 16.41 -69.41 15.56
CA LEU A 872 16.52 -70.78 15.07
C LEU A 872 16.14 -71.83 16.14
N GLU A 873 16.12 -71.47 17.43
CA GLU A 873 15.89 -72.40 18.55
C GLU A 873 14.41 -72.55 19.00
N THR A 874 13.50 -71.66 18.63
CA THR A 874 12.08 -71.83 19.02
C THR A 874 11.32 -72.68 18.01
N ASP A 875 11.02 -73.90 18.42
CA ASP A 875 10.18 -74.88 17.71
C ASP A 875 8.68 -74.45 17.76
N PRO A 876 7.94 -74.44 16.63
CA PRO A 876 6.53 -74.03 16.60
C PRO A 876 5.56 -74.91 17.41
N ASP A 877 5.94 -76.14 17.79
CA ASP A 877 5.01 -77.14 18.37
C ASP A 877 5.12 -77.41 19.88
N ALA A 878 5.91 -76.64 20.63
CA ALA A 878 6.04 -76.84 22.08
C ALA A 878 5.09 -75.95 22.90
N ALA A 879 3.78 -76.04 22.66
CA ALA A 879 2.77 -75.60 23.63
C ALA A 879 2.16 -76.83 24.31
N PRO A 880 2.33 -77.03 25.64
CA PRO A 880 1.63 -78.10 26.33
C PRO A 880 0.13 -77.86 26.24
N ALA A 881 -0.60 -78.85 25.74
CA ALA A 881 -2.05 -78.85 25.66
C ALA A 881 -2.66 -78.49 27.03
N GLY A 882 -3.27 -77.30 27.14
CA GLY A 882 -4.07 -76.91 28.30
C GLY A 882 -3.86 -75.50 28.88
N ALA A 883 -2.90 -74.70 28.41
CA ALA A 883 -2.72 -73.33 28.92
C ALA A 883 -3.41 -72.27 28.03
N THR A 884 -4.57 -71.78 28.46
CA THR A 884 -5.27 -70.62 27.85
C THR A 884 -4.64 -69.29 28.25
N ASP A 885 -3.31 -69.15 28.15
CA ASP A 885 -2.63 -67.88 28.46
C ASP A 885 -1.89 -67.39 27.22
N ARG A 886 -2.58 -66.54 26.44
CA ARG A 886 -1.95 -65.82 25.32
C ARG A 886 -0.88 -64.89 25.90
N PRO A 887 0.32 -64.79 25.30
CA PRO A 887 1.36 -63.88 25.78
C PRO A 887 0.81 -62.45 25.88
N ARG A 888 0.84 -61.88 27.09
CA ARG A 888 0.40 -60.49 27.32
C ARG A 888 1.51 -59.54 26.89
N TYR A 889 1.24 -58.83 25.80
CA TYR A 889 2.08 -57.71 25.36
C TYR A 889 1.56 -56.42 26.01
N ALA A 890 2.44 -55.68 26.68
CA ALA A 890 2.09 -54.42 27.33
C ALA A 890 2.89 -53.26 26.74
N ARG A 891 2.22 -52.14 26.51
CA ARG A 891 2.84 -50.90 26.03
C ARG A 891 3.57 -50.19 27.18
N ARG A 892 4.79 -49.69 26.93
CA ARG A 892 5.66 -49.03 27.93
C ARG A 892 5.73 -47.51 27.81
N SER A 893 5.55 -46.96 26.62
CA SER A 893 5.63 -45.52 26.36
C SER A 893 4.27 -44.94 26.00
N PRO A 894 4.01 -43.63 26.19
CA PRO A 894 2.79 -42.98 25.69
C PRO A 894 2.72 -42.97 24.15
N VAL A 895 1.52 -42.75 23.59
CA VAL A 895 1.26 -42.62 22.13
C VAL A 895 1.98 -41.40 21.58
N GLU A 896 2.84 -41.58 20.58
CA GLU A 896 3.41 -40.45 19.85
C GLU A 896 2.33 -39.83 18.96
N THR A 897 2.01 -38.56 19.21
CA THR A 897 0.96 -37.83 18.49
C THR A 897 1.54 -36.59 17.81
N THR A 898 0.90 -36.18 16.72
CA THR A 898 1.19 -34.94 15.97
C THR A 898 -0.07 -34.09 15.92
N HIS A 899 0.11 -32.77 15.82
CA HIS A 899 -1.00 -31.86 15.68
C HIS A 899 -1.35 -31.67 14.20
N VAL A 900 -2.59 -31.98 13.85
CA VAL A 900 -3.14 -31.79 12.52
C VAL A 900 -4.17 -30.67 12.56
N GLN A 901 -3.97 -29.62 11.76
CA GLN A 901 -4.94 -28.53 11.67
C GLN A 901 -5.92 -28.78 10.52
N LEU A 902 -7.22 -28.79 10.84
CA LEU A 902 -8.29 -28.93 9.86
C LEU A 902 -8.52 -27.61 9.08
N PRO A 903 -9.09 -27.68 7.86
CA PRO A 903 -9.55 -26.51 7.09
C PRO A 903 -10.49 -25.56 7.84
N THR A 904 -11.18 -26.07 8.87
CA THR A 904 -12.06 -25.29 9.74
C THR A 904 -11.31 -24.41 10.74
N GLY A 905 -10.00 -24.62 10.90
CA GLY A 905 -9.13 -23.97 11.88
C GLY A 905 -8.94 -24.76 13.17
N ASP A 906 -9.65 -25.88 13.36
CA ASP A 906 -9.59 -26.73 14.55
C ASP A 906 -8.32 -27.60 14.55
N ARG A 907 -7.75 -27.86 15.73
CA ARG A 907 -6.53 -28.68 15.91
C ARG A 907 -6.92 -30.07 16.44
N LEU A 908 -6.51 -31.12 15.74
CA LEU A 908 -6.65 -32.52 16.14
C LEU A 908 -5.29 -33.09 16.55
N LEU A 909 -5.30 -33.94 17.58
CA LEU A 909 -4.15 -34.79 17.93
C LEU A 909 -4.32 -36.12 17.21
N VAL A 910 -3.38 -36.48 16.34
CA VAL A 910 -3.42 -37.72 15.55
C VAL A 910 -2.12 -38.50 15.80
N PRO A 911 -2.16 -39.83 15.96
CA PRO A 911 -0.94 -40.63 16.07
C PRO A 911 0.00 -40.38 14.88
N THR A 912 1.31 -40.38 15.13
CA THR A 912 2.28 -40.23 14.04
C THR A 912 2.21 -41.43 13.09
N GLY A 913 2.75 -41.26 11.87
CA GLY A 913 2.87 -42.36 10.92
C GLY A 913 3.66 -43.54 11.49
N ALA A 914 4.83 -43.27 12.06
CA ALA A 914 5.67 -44.27 12.72
C ALA A 914 4.95 -44.96 13.88
N GLU A 915 4.20 -44.21 14.69
CA GLU A 915 3.40 -44.74 15.79
C GLU A 915 2.29 -45.68 15.31
N THR A 916 1.60 -45.31 14.23
CA THR A 916 0.56 -46.14 13.64
C THR A 916 1.14 -47.45 13.10
N LEU A 917 2.33 -47.40 12.48
CA LEU A 917 3.00 -48.59 11.96
C LEU A 917 3.39 -49.56 13.09
N ARG A 918 3.94 -49.04 14.20
CA ARG A 918 4.24 -49.85 15.39
C ARG A 918 2.98 -50.44 16.02
N LEU A 919 1.89 -49.68 16.07
CA LEU A 919 0.60 -50.15 16.57
C LEU A 919 0.03 -51.26 15.68
N LYS A 920 0.22 -51.17 14.36
CA LYS A 920 -0.16 -52.23 13.42
C LYS A 920 0.69 -53.49 13.58
N GLY A 921 2.01 -53.35 13.73
CA GLY A 921 2.91 -54.46 14.07
C GLY A 921 2.52 -55.15 15.39
N TYR A 922 2.14 -54.37 16.40
CA TYR A 922 1.59 -54.90 17.65
C TYR A 922 0.26 -55.65 17.46
N LEU A 923 -0.65 -55.15 16.60
CA LEU A 923 -1.91 -55.83 16.31
C LEU A 923 -1.69 -57.15 15.56
N ILE A 924 -0.72 -57.21 14.64
CA ILE A 924 -0.30 -58.47 13.99
C ILE A 924 0.16 -59.49 15.04
N MET A 925 0.92 -59.05 16.05
CA MET A 925 1.35 -59.92 17.16
C MET A 925 0.18 -60.40 18.02
N CYS A 926 -0.83 -59.56 18.27
CA CYS A 926 -1.95 -59.88 19.17
C CYS A 926 -3.11 -60.63 18.51
N ARG A 927 -3.50 -60.21 17.31
CA ARG A 927 -4.72 -60.66 16.60
C ARG A 927 -4.41 -61.61 15.45
N ASN A 928 -3.28 -61.38 14.77
CA ASN A 928 -2.83 -62.20 13.64
C ASN A 928 -3.89 -62.39 12.55
N SER A 929 -4.61 -61.32 12.18
CA SER A 929 -5.71 -61.38 11.21
C SER A 929 -5.26 -61.02 9.79
N ARG A 930 -5.96 -61.53 8.76
CA ARG A 930 -5.64 -61.23 7.34
C ARG A 930 -5.72 -59.72 7.05
N ARG A 931 -6.68 -59.05 7.68
CA ARG A 931 -6.89 -57.59 7.57
C ARG A 931 -5.72 -56.80 8.18
N ASP A 932 -5.09 -57.32 9.23
CA ASP A 932 -3.97 -56.64 9.87
C ASP A 932 -2.71 -56.65 9.00
N TYR A 933 -2.44 -57.74 8.30
CA TYR A 933 -1.35 -57.83 7.31
C TYR A 933 -1.62 -56.98 6.07
N ALA A 934 -2.86 -56.96 5.56
CA ALA A 934 -3.23 -56.11 4.43
C ALA A 934 -3.05 -54.61 4.74
N ASP A 935 -3.54 -54.17 5.89
CA ASP A 935 -3.37 -52.79 6.36
C ASP A 935 -1.90 -52.43 6.59
N PHE A 936 -1.09 -53.38 7.05
CA PHE A 936 0.35 -53.20 7.23
C PHE A 936 1.08 -53.05 5.90
N ALA A 937 0.82 -53.93 4.94
CA ALA A 937 1.38 -53.85 3.59
C ALA A 937 1.06 -52.52 2.89
N ASP A 938 -0.20 -52.05 3.01
CA ASP A 938 -0.62 -50.74 2.51
C ASP A 938 0.17 -49.55 3.10
N MET A 939 0.58 -49.66 4.36
CA MET A 939 1.36 -48.62 5.05
C MET A 939 2.84 -48.66 4.64
N VAL A 940 3.38 -49.86 4.40
CA VAL A 940 4.74 -50.07 3.92
C VAL A 940 4.93 -49.50 2.51
N ASP A 941 3.96 -49.70 1.62
CA ASP A 941 3.95 -49.12 0.27
C ASP A 941 4.01 -47.57 0.28
N ALA A 942 3.63 -46.94 1.40
CA ALA A 942 3.70 -45.49 1.56
C ALA A 942 5.03 -44.96 2.13
N MET A 943 5.83 -45.79 2.82
CA MET A 943 7.06 -45.37 3.54
C MET A 943 8.37 -45.94 2.97
N GLU A 944 8.30 -46.85 2.01
CA GLU A 944 9.40 -47.73 1.59
C GLU A 944 9.78 -48.76 2.70
N PRO A 945 10.15 -50.00 2.33
CA PRO A 945 10.38 -51.08 3.28
C PRO A 945 11.56 -50.83 4.24
N GLU A 946 12.59 -50.10 3.80
CA GLU A 946 13.75 -49.74 4.62
C GLU A 946 13.36 -48.81 5.79
N THR A 947 12.55 -47.77 5.51
CA THR A 947 12.07 -46.85 6.55
C THR A 947 11.14 -47.56 7.54
N ALA A 948 10.27 -48.43 7.04
CA ALA A 948 9.40 -49.25 7.86
C ALA A 948 10.21 -50.18 8.79
N ALA A 949 11.28 -50.77 8.28
CA ALA A 949 12.19 -51.62 9.04
C ALA A 949 12.87 -50.86 10.20
N VAL A 950 13.37 -49.64 9.96
CA VAL A 950 13.98 -48.80 11.01
C VAL A 950 12.96 -48.47 12.12
N VAL A 951 11.72 -48.15 11.76
CA VAL A 951 10.65 -47.83 12.73
C VAL A 951 10.30 -49.04 13.59
N LEU A 952 10.21 -50.23 12.98
CA LEU A 952 9.83 -51.48 13.64
C LEU A 952 10.99 -52.13 14.40
N ALA A 953 12.25 -51.90 14.00
CA ALA A 953 13.42 -52.32 14.76
C ALA A 953 13.46 -51.67 16.15
N GLY A 954 12.88 -50.46 16.29
CA GLY A 954 12.71 -49.77 17.56
C GLY A 954 11.54 -50.25 18.44
N MET A 955 10.74 -51.22 17.99
CA MET A 955 9.46 -51.56 18.63
C MET A 955 9.60 -52.09 20.07
N ASP A 956 10.73 -52.73 20.40
CA ASP A 956 11.06 -53.19 21.75
C ASP A 956 11.23 -52.04 22.78
N ARG A 957 11.40 -50.78 22.32
CA ARG A 957 11.39 -49.60 23.20
C ARG A 957 9.98 -49.21 23.65
N TYR A 958 8.96 -49.57 22.87
CA TYR A 958 7.58 -49.13 23.04
C TYR A 958 6.67 -50.22 23.63
N TYR A 959 7.00 -51.50 23.41
CA TYR A 959 6.20 -52.64 23.86
C TYR A 959 7.08 -53.68 24.59
N CYS A 960 6.50 -54.42 25.53
CA CYS A 960 7.18 -55.53 26.22
C CYS A 960 6.36 -56.80 26.30
N CYS A 961 7.05 -57.93 26.34
CA CYS A 961 6.50 -59.27 26.60
C CYS A 961 6.85 -59.71 28.04
N GLU A 962 5.99 -60.50 28.69
CA GLU A 962 6.19 -61.02 30.06
C GLU A 962 7.26 -62.13 30.18
N SER A 963 7.85 -62.61 29.09
CA SER A 963 8.92 -63.62 29.15
C SER A 963 10.29 -62.99 29.54
N SER A 964 11.10 -63.74 30.31
CA SER A 964 12.31 -63.25 30.99
C SER A 964 13.50 -62.86 30.08
N ARG A 965 13.34 -62.83 28.76
CA ARG A 965 14.37 -62.42 27.79
C ARG A 965 14.08 -61.02 27.24
N ARG A 966 15.07 -60.12 27.33
CA ARG A 966 14.93 -58.66 27.14
C ARG A 966 14.71 -58.17 25.69
N GLN A 967 14.58 -59.04 24.69
CA GLN A 967 14.38 -58.67 23.28
C GLN A 967 13.46 -59.71 22.66
N CYS A 968 12.22 -59.35 22.34
CA CYS A 968 11.24 -60.38 21.96
C CYS A 968 10.24 -59.93 20.90
N ILE A 969 9.79 -58.68 20.88
CA ILE A 969 8.65 -58.32 20.02
C ILE A 969 9.11 -57.99 18.59
N ALA A 970 10.18 -57.22 18.42
CA ALA A 970 10.71 -56.94 17.08
C ALA A 970 11.14 -58.24 16.37
N THR A 971 11.85 -59.12 17.07
CA THR A 971 12.30 -60.43 16.53
C THR A 971 11.14 -61.37 16.18
N GLN A 972 10.13 -61.46 17.05
CA GLN A 972 8.95 -62.27 16.77
C GLN A 972 8.10 -61.67 15.63
N LEU A 973 8.04 -60.35 15.52
CA LEU A 973 7.37 -59.67 14.41
C LEU A 973 8.08 -59.99 13.08
N VAL A 974 9.43 -59.95 13.05
CA VAL A 974 10.20 -60.33 11.85
C VAL A 974 9.85 -61.74 11.38
N ARG A 975 9.78 -62.71 12.30
CA ARG A 975 9.38 -64.08 11.95
C ARG A 975 7.96 -64.15 11.38
N ARG A 976 7.00 -63.47 12.02
CA ARG A 976 5.61 -63.42 11.53
C ARG A 976 5.46 -62.70 10.20
N LEU A 977 6.29 -61.71 9.92
CA LEU A 977 6.31 -61.02 8.62
C LEU A 977 7.04 -61.84 7.55
N ALA A 978 8.03 -62.64 7.93
CA ALA A 978 8.76 -63.53 7.01
C ALA A 978 7.89 -64.71 6.55
N ASP A 979 7.03 -65.24 7.42
CA ASP A 979 6.03 -66.24 7.06
C ASP A 979 4.64 -65.88 7.63
N PRO A 980 3.86 -65.05 6.91
CA PRO A 980 2.55 -64.60 7.35
C PRO A 980 1.52 -65.74 7.29
N ASP A 981 1.12 -66.23 8.47
CA ASP A 981 0.07 -67.24 8.63
C ASP A 981 -1.06 -66.69 9.52
N PRO A 982 -2.11 -66.06 8.95
CA PRO A 982 -3.16 -65.44 9.73
C PRO A 982 -4.17 -66.47 10.24
N CYS A 983 -4.64 -66.29 11.48
CA CYS A 983 -5.55 -67.23 12.16
C CYS A 983 -6.91 -67.40 11.46
N ASP A 984 -7.28 -66.44 10.62
CA ASP A 984 -8.55 -66.37 9.90
C ASP A 984 -8.41 -66.79 8.43
N TYR A 985 -7.31 -67.48 8.08
CA TYR A 985 -7.13 -68.12 6.78
C TYR A 985 -7.87 -69.46 6.73
N PRO A 986 -8.93 -69.62 5.91
CA PRO A 986 -9.60 -70.91 5.78
C PRO A 986 -8.71 -71.89 5.01
N GLU A 987 -8.38 -73.04 5.61
CA GLU A 987 -7.66 -74.14 4.93
C GLU A 987 -8.51 -74.77 3.79
N ASP A 988 -9.82 -74.54 3.78
CA ASP A 988 -10.76 -75.12 2.81
C ASP A 988 -11.66 -74.05 2.16
N GLN A 989 -11.22 -73.50 1.02
CA GLN A 989 -12.10 -73.10 -0.10
C GLN A 989 -11.30 -72.63 -1.32
N GLY A 990 -11.15 -73.52 -2.32
CA GLY A 990 -10.75 -73.14 -3.67
C GLY A 990 -11.93 -72.52 -4.42
N SER A 991 -12.05 -71.18 -4.47
CA SER A 991 -13.01 -70.50 -5.36
C SER A 991 -12.84 -68.98 -5.57
N GLU A 992 -11.73 -68.32 -5.20
CA GLU A 992 -11.53 -66.91 -5.57
C GLU A 992 -10.08 -66.65 -6.03
N ALA A 993 -9.84 -66.71 -7.34
CA ALA A 993 -8.54 -66.41 -7.94
C ALA A 993 -8.07 -64.97 -7.66
N ASP A 994 -9.01 -64.01 -7.58
CA ASP A 994 -8.69 -62.62 -7.24
C ASP A 994 -8.23 -62.45 -5.78
N ALA A 995 -8.87 -63.15 -4.83
CA ALA A 995 -8.51 -63.06 -3.41
C ALA A 995 -7.15 -63.72 -3.11
N ASN A 996 -6.76 -64.77 -3.83
CA ASN A 996 -5.43 -65.38 -3.67
C ASN A 996 -4.32 -64.51 -4.26
N SER A 997 -4.56 -63.84 -5.40
CA SER A 997 -3.56 -62.95 -6.02
C SER A 997 -3.20 -61.73 -5.16
N ASP A 998 -4.19 -61.17 -4.46
CA ASP A 998 -3.99 -60.03 -3.56
C ASP A 998 -3.23 -60.43 -2.28
N TRP A 999 -3.37 -61.69 -1.84
CA TRP A 999 -2.68 -62.22 -0.65
C TRP A 999 -1.20 -62.52 -0.92
N GLU A 1000 -0.84 -63.06 -2.09
CA GLU A 1000 0.56 -63.26 -2.46
C GLU A 1000 1.32 -61.92 -2.50
N GLY A 1001 0.70 -60.88 -3.04
CA GLY A 1001 1.29 -59.53 -3.04
C GLY A 1001 1.44 -58.93 -1.63
N ILE A 1002 0.54 -59.24 -0.69
CA ILE A 1002 0.68 -58.82 0.72
C ILE A 1002 1.85 -59.59 1.37
N ARG A 1003 1.98 -60.89 1.10
CA ARG A 1003 3.05 -61.74 1.64
C ARG A 1003 4.43 -61.26 1.17
N GLU A 1004 4.57 -60.93 -0.11
CA GLU A 1004 5.83 -60.41 -0.67
C GLU A 1004 6.25 -59.08 0.00
N ARG A 1005 5.30 -58.16 0.23
CA ARG A 1005 5.56 -56.89 0.93
C ARG A 1005 5.97 -57.10 2.37
N CYS A 1006 5.29 -57.97 3.11
CA CYS A 1006 5.66 -58.33 4.48
C CYS A 1006 7.07 -58.96 4.55
N LEU A 1007 7.37 -59.87 3.61
CA LEU A 1007 8.68 -60.49 3.49
C LEU A 1007 9.77 -59.44 3.20
N SER A 1008 9.51 -58.46 2.32
CA SER A 1008 10.47 -57.40 2.02
C SER A 1008 10.85 -56.57 3.25
N VAL A 1009 9.90 -56.30 4.15
CA VAL A 1009 10.16 -55.59 5.41
C VAL A 1009 10.89 -56.49 6.39
N ALA A 1010 10.55 -57.77 6.47
CA ALA A 1010 11.25 -58.73 7.32
C ALA A 1010 12.73 -58.85 6.91
N VAL A 1011 13.01 -58.92 5.60
CA VAL A 1011 14.37 -58.91 5.05
C VAL A 1011 15.08 -57.60 5.38
N ALA A 1012 14.44 -56.44 5.16
CA ALA A 1012 15.02 -55.14 5.48
C ALA A 1012 15.32 -54.97 7.00
N MET A 1013 14.45 -55.50 7.87
CA MET A 1013 14.69 -55.52 9.33
C MET A 1013 15.89 -56.38 9.70
N LEU A 1014 16.12 -57.49 8.98
CA LEU A 1014 17.29 -58.36 9.17
C LEU A 1014 18.57 -57.73 8.60
N GLU A 1015 18.48 -57.01 7.48
CA GLU A 1015 19.61 -56.30 6.87
C GLU A 1015 20.07 -55.09 7.69
N GLU A 1016 19.16 -54.29 8.24
CA GLU A 1016 19.49 -53.20 9.18
C GLU A 1016 20.09 -53.73 10.50
N ALA A 1017 19.72 -54.97 10.86
CA ALA A 1017 20.31 -55.69 11.98
C ALA A 1017 21.66 -56.34 11.65
N ARG A 1018 22.07 -56.44 10.38
CA ARG A 1018 23.40 -56.91 9.96
C ARG A 1018 24.45 -55.82 10.18
#